data_AF-A0A2A9PDJ3-F1
#
_entry.id   AF-A0A2A9PDJ3-F1
#
_cell.length_a   1.000
_cell.length_b   1.000
_cell.length_c   1.000
_cell.angle_alpha   90.00
_cell.angle_beta   90.00
_cell.angle_gamma   90.00
#
_symmetry.space_group_name_H-M   'P 1'
#
loop_
_entity.id
_entity.type
_entity.pdbx_description
1 polymer ?
#
loop_
_entity_poly.entity_id
_entity_poly.type
_entity_poly.pdbx_seq_one_letter_code
_entity_poly.pdbx_strand_id
1 'polypeptide(L)'
;MAPLDHDDISEHQQPATPAPPLKTKGRRRLLRGLQRISSSPSLQGLRRSRSVNSPYSTRSTLSCVSLIAGPSQSPISPQPSAPALSTVSTSILPSSVTEFPLYEAVDGQLAIRKVDHALPTIPATTAALPAELRCKHDGLASRAHLKPRICRWDKLPYEICVHVLSFLSPKDLVRASRVSQSFYKFCFDGQLWTSFDASGFYQEIPADSLARIIVAAGPFVNDLNLRGCVQVEHYKRAEVIVRACKNLVNATLEGCRNLQKHTLHSLLRTNEKLMHLNLTGLAAVSNTSCKIISESCPCLESLNVSWCEKVEARGIKAIIDRCTHLKDLRAGEVRGFGSLLVAESIFKTNRLERLVLCGCVELTDEALKVMMHGMEPEFDILTDRPIVPPRRLRHLDLSRCSHLSSMGVRAIGHVTPDLEGLQLSGCKSLTDAALEPILATTPRLTHLELEDLEDLTNSVLSEHLAKSPCAASLKHLSLSYCEKMSDVGVLPVMQKCMALESIDLDNTRISDLVLAEATSMVATRSRRWTGKRNGPKPTMTLQMVVYDCPNVTWTGIREVLFRNAQMIPASRRAGCPAEIIGLKCFYGFQMTVDEHQKRLLRGEAAAASRLERKWAEYMQASEEASADGPGQRRRRRRARVAHGLTLLDEDEGPGGRRRARTLGACVVM
;
A
#
# COMPACT_ATOMS: atom_id res chain seq x y z
N MET A 1 60.58 4.43 22.82
CA MET A 1 61.08 5.27 23.94
C MET A 1 59.92 5.57 24.87
N ALA A 2 60.18 5.48 26.17
CA ALA A 2 59.31 5.85 27.30
C ALA A 2 60.23 5.92 28.54
N PRO A 3 59.79 6.46 29.69
CA PRO A 3 58.77 7.48 29.96
C PRO A 3 59.44 8.72 30.60
N LEU A 4 58.69 9.59 31.31
CA LEU A 4 58.91 9.95 32.74
C LEU A 4 57.93 11.03 33.21
N ASP A 5 57.73 11.11 34.53
CA ASP A 5 56.67 11.87 35.23
C ASP A 5 57.26 12.99 36.15
N HIS A 6 56.42 13.54 37.04
CA HIS A 6 56.72 14.43 38.19
C HIS A 6 56.94 15.95 37.90
N ASP A 7 56.54 16.90 38.77
CA ASP A 7 55.87 16.78 40.09
C ASP A 7 55.02 18.01 40.54
N ASP A 8 54.26 17.80 41.63
CA ASP A 8 53.76 18.74 42.67
C ASP A 8 52.85 19.97 42.38
N ILE A 9 51.79 20.16 43.20
CA ILE A 9 51.76 21.10 44.36
C ILE A 9 50.44 20.99 45.18
N SER A 10 50.61 20.76 46.49
CA SER A 10 49.74 20.84 47.70
C SER A 10 48.23 21.23 47.67
N GLU A 11 47.48 20.61 48.59
CA GLU A 11 46.16 21.03 49.09
C GLU A 11 46.18 22.30 49.97
N HIS A 12 45.06 23.05 50.05
CA HIS A 12 44.62 23.69 51.31
C HIS A 12 43.11 24.00 51.34
N GLN A 13 42.50 23.89 52.52
CA GLN A 13 41.04 23.93 52.73
C GLN A 13 40.72 24.48 54.13
N GLN A 14 40.05 25.63 54.27
CA GLN A 14 39.36 26.10 55.50
C GLN A 14 38.45 27.33 55.23
N PRO A 15 37.61 27.85 56.18
CA PRO A 15 36.20 28.08 55.86
C PRO A 15 35.66 29.50 56.19
N ALA A 16 34.35 29.71 55.99
CA ALA A 16 33.61 30.86 56.50
C ALA A 16 32.33 30.41 57.24
N THR A 17 32.04 31.04 58.38
CA THR A 17 30.88 30.75 59.26
C THR A 17 30.09 32.07 59.53
N PRO A 18 29.12 32.22 60.47
CA PRO A 18 27.75 32.51 60.02
C PRO A 18 27.02 33.70 60.70
N ALA A 19 25.79 33.97 60.22
CA ALA A 19 24.74 34.79 60.87
C ALA A 19 25.00 36.34 60.88
N PRO A 20 24.03 37.23 61.23
CA PRO A 20 22.69 37.01 61.80
C PRO A 20 21.47 37.58 61.01
N PRO A 21 20.21 37.28 61.42
CA PRO A 21 18.96 37.63 60.71
C PRO A 21 18.16 38.77 61.38
N LEU A 22 16.98 39.16 60.83
CA LEU A 22 15.84 39.70 61.62
C LEU A 22 14.47 39.74 60.88
N LYS A 23 13.47 39.04 61.44
CA LYS A 23 11.97 39.23 61.48
C LYS A 23 11.24 39.92 60.29
N THR A 24 10.28 39.35 59.54
CA THR A 24 9.02 38.56 59.78
C THR A 24 7.74 39.32 60.16
N LYS A 25 6.69 39.23 59.31
CA LYS A 25 5.21 39.22 59.58
C LYS A 25 4.48 39.08 58.22
N GLY A 26 3.40 38.29 58.02
CA GLY A 26 2.75 37.23 58.79
C GLY A 26 1.89 36.34 57.85
N ARG A 27 1.81 35.02 58.06
CA ARG A 27 0.71 34.29 58.75
C ARG A 27 -0.60 34.11 57.91
N ARG A 28 -1.28 32.94 57.89
CA ARG A 28 -1.01 31.55 58.35
C ARG A 28 -2.16 30.62 57.87
N ARG A 29 -2.01 29.29 58.08
CA ARG A 29 -2.90 28.15 57.70
C ARG A 29 -2.57 27.59 56.30
N LEU A 30 -2.48 26.27 56.06
CA LEU A 30 -2.57 25.13 57.00
C LEU A 30 -1.72 23.93 56.48
N LEU A 31 -0.52 23.71 57.04
CA LEU A 31 0.26 22.48 56.87
C LEU A 31 1.07 22.16 58.13
N ARG A 32 0.55 21.25 58.97
CA ARG A 32 1.32 20.40 59.90
C ARG A 32 0.53 19.11 60.16
N GLY A 33 1.04 18.02 59.64
CA GLY A 33 0.51 16.65 59.77
C GLY A 33 1.62 15.66 59.45
N LEU A 34 2.71 15.72 60.23
CA LEU A 34 3.90 14.92 59.99
C LEU A 34 3.69 13.46 60.42
N GLN A 35 4.16 12.56 59.56
CA GLN A 35 4.85 11.30 59.87
C GLN A 35 4.69 10.74 61.30
N ARG A 36 4.05 9.57 61.42
CA ARG A 36 4.44 8.52 62.38
C ARG A 36 3.84 7.17 62.04
N ILE A 37 4.46 6.12 62.58
CA ILE A 37 4.06 4.70 62.52
C ILE A 37 4.23 4.03 61.14
N SER A 38 5.45 3.54 60.94
CA SER A 38 5.73 2.33 60.18
C SER A 38 5.76 1.13 61.13
N SER A 39 4.99 0.06 60.88
CA SER A 39 5.32 -1.30 61.33
C SER A 39 4.43 -2.35 60.65
N SER A 40 5.04 -3.48 60.28
CA SER A 40 4.35 -4.69 59.81
C SER A 40 3.59 -5.39 60.94
N PRO A 41 2.76 -6.38 60.60
CA PRO A 41 2.89 -7.67 61.29
C PRO A 41 3.06 -8.84 60.32
N SER A 42 3.92 -9.78 60.70
CA SER A 42 4.10 -11.05 60.00
C SER A 42 4.41 -12.16 61.01
N LEU A 43 3.43 -13.02 61.30
CA LEU A 43 3.63 -14.26 62.07
C LEU A 43 2.64 -15.35 61.61
N GLN A 44 3.16 -16.58 61.66
CA GLN A 44 2.53 -17.92 61.77
C GLN A 44 1.00 -18.05 61.63
N GLY A 45 0.45 -19.08 60.98
CA GLY A 45 1.07 -20.23 60.30
C GLY A 45 0.44 -21.57 60.70
N LEU A 46 -0.36 -22.17 59.82
CA LEU A 46 -0.80 -23.57 59.91
C LEU A 46 -0.47 -24.31 58.60
N ARG A 47 -0.23 -25.63 58.69
CA ARG A 47 0.19 -26.48 57.56
C ARG A 47 -0.43 -27.88 57.70
N ARG A 48 -0.70 -28.53 56.56
CA ARG A 48 -1.27 -29.90 56.39
C ARG A 48 -2.79 -29.97 56.70
N SER A 49 -3.54 -30.92 56.13
CA SER A 49 -3.13 -32.14 55.42
C SER A 49 -3.68 -32.29 53.99
N ARG A 50 -3.07 -33.21 53.22
CA ARG A 50 -3.66 -33.86 52.03
C ARG A 50 -4.62 -34.98 52.44
N SER A 51 -5.51 -35.36 51.53
CA SER A 51 -6.05 -36.72 51.36
C SER A 51 -6.01 -37.09 49.86
N VAL A 52 -6.36 -38.32 49.49
CA VAL A 52 -5.91 -38.97 48.24
C VAL A 52 -7.05 -39.75 47.53
N ASN A 53 -7.03 -39.71 46.18
CA ASN A 53 -7.66 -40.57 45.16
C ASN A 53 -8.97 -41.38 45.44
N SER A 54 -10.01 -41.09 44.62
CA SER A 54 -10.79 -42.05 43.78
C SER A 54 -11.55 -43.25 44.43
N PRO A 55 -12.35 -44.06 43.70
CA PRO A 55 -12.92 -43.91 42.34
C PRO A 55 -14.45 -44.22 42.22
N TYR A 56 -14.98 -44.18 40.99
CA TYR A 56 -16.12 -44.96 40.43
C TYR A 56 -17.60 -44.79 40.91
N SER A 57 -18.47 -44.48 39.91
CA SER A 57 -19.71 -45.22 39.54
C SER A 57 -21.14 -44.64 39.75
N THR A 58 -21.86 -44.54 38.61
CA THR A 58 -23.31 -44.82 38.34
C THR A 58 -24.50 -43.92 38.77
N ARG A 59 -25.34 -43.64 37.74
CA ARG A 59 -26.83 -43.59 37.68
C ARG A 59 -27.66 -42.40 38.22
N SER A 60 -27.83 -41.39 37.35
CA SER A 60 -29.10 -41.05 36.63
C SER A 60 -30.50 -40.98 37.31
N THR A 61 -31.13 -39.81 37.20
CA THR A 61 -32.56 -39.57 36.83
C THR A 61 -32.65 -38.15 36.18
N LEU A 62 -33.23 -37.97 34.98
CA LEU A 62 -34.61 -37.51 34.69
C LEU A 62 -35.05 -36.24 35.45
N SER A 63 -35.61 -35.18 34.84
CA SER A 63 -35.84 -34.75 33.44
C SER A 63 -36.09 -33.21 33.45
N CYS A 64 -36.42 -32.42 32.40
CA CYS A 64 -36.77 -32.55 30.97
C CYS A 64 -36.17 -31.30 30.22
N VAL A 65 -36.53 -30.73 29.05
CA VAL A 65 -37.70 -30.70 28.12
C VAL A 65 -37.19 -30.53 26.65
N SER A 66 -38.06 -30.82 25.68
CA SER A 66 -37.99 -30.59 24.22
C SER A 66 -37.51 -29.18 23.78
N LEU A 67 -36.67 -28.98 22.75
CA LEU A 67 -36.59 -29.46 21.34
C LEU A 67 -37.44 -28.67 20.32
N ILE A 68 -36.80 -28.28 19.22
CA ILE A 68 -37.21 -28.52 17.82
C ILE A 68 -35.93 -28.48 16.95
N ALA A 69 -35.87 -29.28 15.88
CA ALA A 69 -34.73 -29.38 14.98
C ALA A 69 -35.17 -29.23 13.51
N GLY A 70 -34.24 -28.86 12.63
CA GLY A 70 -34.40 -29.03 11.18
C GLY A 70 -33.73 -30.33 10.69
N PRO A 71 -34.03 -30.81 9.48
CA PRO A 71 -33.29 -31.87 8.83
C PRO A 71 -32.43 -31.36 7.66
N SER A 72 -31.41 -32.14 7.30
CA SER A 72 -30.65 -32.04 6.05
C SER A 72 -30.67 -33.39 5.35
N GLN A 73 -30.58 -33.40 4.01
CA GLN A 73 -29.79 -34.35 3.21
C GLN A 73 -29.94 -34.11 1.69
N SER A 74 -29.04 -34.74 0.94
CA SER A 74 -28.90 -34.79 -0.53
C SER A 74 -28.43 -36.23 -0.89
N PRO A 75 -28.12 -36.61 -2.15
CA PRO A 75 -28.24 -35.93 -3.44
C PRO A 75 -28.93 -36.82 -4.52
N ILE A 76 -28.73 -36.49 -5.82
CA ILE A 76 -28.67 -37.34 -7.04
C ILE A 76 -29.43 -36.71 -8.24
N SER A 77 -28.88 -36.90 -9.44
CA SER A 77 -29.30 -36.41 -10.77
C SER A 77 -29.69 -37.61 -11.69
N PRO A 78 -30.34 -37.48 -12.88
CA PRO A 78 -30.02 -36.54 -13.98
C PRO A 78 -31.23 -35.95 -14.77
N GLN A 79 -30.91 -35.29 -15.90
CA GLN A 79 -31.78 -34.72 -16.96
C GLN A 79 -32.43 -35.81 -17.88
N PRO A 80 -33.28 -35.51 -18.90
CA PRO A 80 -33.58 -34.21 -19.56
C PRO A 80 -35.07 -33.92 -19.98
N SER A 81 -35.23 -32.83 -20.76
CA SER A 81 -36.32 -32.48 -21.71
C SER A 81 -37.67 -31.90 -21.22
N ALA A 82 -38.25 -31.09 -22.11
CA ALA A 82 -39.53 -30.34 -22.02
C ALA A 82 -40.64 -31.10 -22.83
N PRO A 83 -41.83 -30.57 -23.22
CA PRO A 83 -42.37 -29.19 -23.14
C PRO A 83 -43.88 -29.06 -22.75
N ALA A 84 -44.41 -27.82 -22.74
CA ALA A 84 -45.79 -27.49 -23.18
C ALA A 84 -45.97 -25.95 -23.34
N LEU A 85 -46.93 -25.52 -24.18
CA LEU A 85 -47.37 -24.13 -24.36
C LEU A 85 -48.88 -24.00 -24.16
N SER A 86 -49.33 -22.78 -23.82
CA SER A 86 -50.68 -22.28 -24.10
C SER A 86 -50.66 -20.74 -24.17
N THR A 87 -51.42 -20.04 -25.01
CA THR A 87 -52.21 -20.39 -26.22
C THR A 87 -52.60 -19.09 -26.95
N VAL A 88 -52.66 -19.10 -28.30
CA VAL A 88 -53.59 -18.27 -29.14
C VAL A 88 -53.33 -16.73 -29.14
N SER A 89 -53.41 -15.94 -30.22
CA SER A 89 -53.95 -16.14 -31.59
C SER A 89 -53.21 -15.32 -32.69
N THR A 90 -53.05 -15.93 -33.88
CA THR A 90 -53.41 -15.48 -35.26
C THR A 90 -53.44 -13.98 -35.67
N SER A 91 -53.17 -13.58 -36.93
CA SER A 91 -52.62 -14.25 -38.14
C SER A 91 -52.42 -13.25 -39.30
N ILE A 92 -51.58 -13.60 -40.30
CA ILE A 92 -51.78 -13.50 -41.78
C ILE A 92 -50.44 -13.79 -42.51
N LEU A 93 -50.51 -14.28 -43.76
CA LEU A 93 -49.44 -14.85 -44.63
C LEU A 93 -49.49 -14.20 -46.05
N PRO A 94 -48.62 -14.52 -47.03
CA PRO A 94 -47.17 -14.84 -47.03
C PRO A 94 -46.41 -14.22 -48.26
N SER A 95 -45.24 -14.78 -48.61
CA SER A 95 -44.50 -14.69 -49.90
C SER A 95 -43.64 -13.42 -50.15
N SER A 96 -42.52 -13.44 -50.89
CA SER A 96 -41.81 -14.53 -51.59
C SER A 96 -40.26 -14.40 -51.51
N VAL A 97 -39.53 -15.40 -52.04
CA VAL A 97 -38.05 -15.54 -52.03
C VAL A 97 -37.36 -14.74 -53.16
N THR A 98 -36.18 -14.15 -52.90
CA THR A 98 -35.03 -14.00 -53.84
C THR A 98 -33.73 -13.67 -53.07
N GLU A 99 -32.56 -13.79 -53.72
CA GLU A 99 -31.23 -13.86 -53.09
C GLU A 99 -30.27 -12.68 -53.41
N PHE A 100 -29.16 -12.58 -52.66
CA PHE A 100 -27.89 -11.87 -52.99
C PHE A 100 -27.95 -10.30 -53.13
N PRO A 101 -26.80 -9.59 -53.32
CA PRO A 101 -25.58 -9.61 -52.49
C PRO A 101 -24.98 -8.20 -52.17
N LEU A 102 -23.91 -8.19 -51.35
CA LEU A 102 -22.71 -7.32 -51.35
C LEU A 102 -22.72 -5.85 -51.90
N TYR A 103 -22.22 -4.95 -51.02
CA TYR A 103 -21.19 -3.91 -51.26
C TYR A 103 -21.55 -2.39 -51.32
N GLU A 104 -20.53 -1.60 -50.91
CA GLU A 104 -20.24 -0.14 -50.96
C GLU A 104 -21.25 1.03 -50.78
N ALA A 105 -20.96 1.83 -49.74
CA ALA A 105 -20.63 3.29 -49.78
C ALA A 105 -21.68 4.40 -50.08
N VAL A 106 -21.18 5.64 -49.89
CA VAL A 106 -21.71 6.98 -50.22
C VAL A 106 -22.70 7.65 -49.24
N ASP A 107 -22.22 8.82 -48.73
CA ASP A 107 -22.83 10.07 -48.24
C ASP A 107 -24.36 10.24 -48.01
N GLY A 108 -24.70 11.28 -47.22
CA GLY A 108 -25.84 12.15 -47.60
C GLY A 108 -26.86 12.53 -46.51
N GLN A 109 -26.60 13.67 -45.84
CA GLN A 109 -27.57 14.68 -45.35
C GLN A 109 -29.04 14.31 -45.03
N LEU A 110 -29.38 14.50 -43.74
CA LEU A 110 -30.57 15.22 -43.21
C LEU A 110 -31.92 15.19 -43.98
N ALA A 111 -32.96 14.69 -43.31
CA ALA A 111 -34.37 15.04 -43.61
C ALA A 111 -35.04 15.73 -42.40
N ILE A 112 -35.65 16.90 -42.64
CA ILE A 112 -36.41 17.68 -41.64
C ILE A 112 -37.89 17.28 -41.71
N ARG A 113 -38.58 17.22 -40.56
CA ARG A 113 -40.05 17.17 -40.51
C ARG A 113 -40.61 18.46 -39.92
N LYS A 114 -41.33 19.23 -40.73
CA LYS A 114 -42.31 20.23 -40.29
C LYS A 114 -43.63 19.54 -39.95
N VAL A 115 -44.39 20.14 -39.03
CA VAL A 115 -45.86 20.04 -38.98
C VAL A 115 -46.38 21.44 -38.69
N ASP A 116 -47.16 22.00 -39.61
CA ASP A 116 -47.79 23.31 -39.46
C ASP A 116 -49.27 23.11 -39.07
N HIS A 117 -49.74 23.77 -38.00
CA HIS A 117 -51.17 23.97 -37.71
C HIS A 117 -51.35 25.37 -37.10
N ALA A 118 -52.38 26.09 -37.55
CA ALA A 118 -52.63 27.48 -37.17
C ALA A 118 -54.09 27.67 -36.73
N LEU A 119 -54.32 28.58 -35.78
CA LEU A 119 -55.52 29.41 -35.56
C LEU A 119 -55.13 30.57 -34.58
N PRO A 120 -55.88 31.70 -34.49
CA PRO A 120 -55.25 33.00 -34.15
C PRO A 120 -55.73 33.72 -32.86
N THR A 121 -54.86 34.63 -32.39
CA THR A 121 -55.15 35.94 -31.71
C THR A 121 -56.14 36.05 -30.53
N ILE A 122 -55.63 36.46 -29.35
CA ILE A 122 -55.78 37.84 -28.78
C ILE A 122 -54.83 38.00 -27.54
N PRO A 123 -54.30 39.20 -27.18
CA PRO A 123 -53.19 39.35 -26.23
C PRO A 123 -53.54 40.06 -24.88
N ALA A 124 -52.48 40.42 -24.11
CA ALA A 124 -52.42 41.08 -22.78
C ALA A 124 -52.32 40.09 -21.58
N THR A 125 -51.56 40.34 -20.50
CA THR A 125 -50.66 41.47 -20.14
C THR A 125 -49.62 41.04 -19.09
N THR A 126 -48.43 41.64 -19.09
CA THR A 126 -47.53 41.74 -17.92
C THR A 126 -46.80 43.10 -17.93
N ALA A 127 -46.62 43.70 -16.75
CA ALA A 127 -46.28 45.12 -16.63
C ALA A 127 -44.77 45.42 -16.58
N ALA A 128 -44.41 46.64 -17.01
CA ALA A 128 -43.08 47.21 -16.83
C ALA A 128 -43.01 48.13 -15.59
N LEU A 129 -41.82 48.33 -15.03
CA LEU A 129 -41.57 49.24 -13.91
C LEU A 129 -41.48 50.71 -14.39
N PRO A 130 -41.72 51.71 -13.50
CA PRO A 130 -41.91 53.11 -13.92
C PRO A 130 -40.66 53.80 -14.45
N ALA A 131 -40.86 54.79 -15.33
CA ALA A 131 -39.80 55.54 -15.98
C ALA A 131 -39.99 57.07 -15.83
N GLU A 132 -39.71 57.61 -14.62
CA GLU A 132 -39.52 59.05 -14.43
C GLU A 132 -38.21 59.37 -13.71
N LEU A 133 -37.18 59.65 -14.51
CA LEU A 133 -36.23 60.74 -14.29
C LEU A 133 -35.46 60.97 -15.60
N ARG A 134 -36.07 61.76 -16.50
CA ARG A 134 -35.43 62.19 -17.74
C ARG A 134 -34.29 63.16 -17.44
N CYS A 135 -33.11 62.91 -18.00
CA CYS A 135 -32.26 63.99 -18.49
C CYS A 135 -31.68 63.61 -19.85
N LYS A 136 -31.54 64.60 -20.73
CA LYS A 136 -30.95 64.43 -22.07
C LYS A 136 -29.43 64.68 -21.99
N HIS A 137 -28.75 64.32 -23.08
CA HIS A 137 -27.41 64.77 -23.49
C HIS A 137 -26.77 65.88 -22.64
N ASP A 138 -25.57 65.62 -22.09
CA ASP A 138 -24.35 65.96 -22.84
C ASP A 138 -23.10 65.23 -22.32
N GLY A 139 -22.03 65.24 -23.12
CA GLY A 139 -20.70 64.69 -22.79
C GLY A 139 -20.28 63.47 -23.62
N LEU A 140 -19.42 63.68 -24.62
CA LEU A 140 -18.80 62.60 -25.40
C LEU A 140 -17.67 61.90 -24.62
N ALA A 141 -18.04 61.03 -23.68
CA ALA A 141 -17.13 60.04 -23.12
C ALA A 141 -17.21 58.74 -23.96
N SER A 142 -16.23 58.52 -24.84
CA SER A 142 -16.20 57.33 -25.72
C SER A 142 -15.99 56.03 -24.91
N ARG A 143 -17.09 55.41 -24.50
CA ARG A 143 -17.08 54.06 -23.91
C ARG A 143 -16.70 53.04 -24.98
N ALA A 144 -15.44 52.63 -25.00
CA ALA A 144 -14.94 51.62 -25.92
C ALA A 144 -15.74 50.31 -25.83
N HIS A 145 -16.28 49.87 -26.97
CA HIS A 145 -16.95 48.56 -27.08
C HIS A 145 -15.94 47.42 -26.92
N LEU A 146 -15.73 46.96 -25.69
CA LEU A 146 -15.06 45.71 -25.39
C LEU A 146 -15.93 44.53 -25.87
N LYS A 147 -15.83 44.21 -27.17
CA LYS A 147 -16.33 42.94 -27.71
C LYS A 147 -15.75 41.79 -26.87
N PRO A 148 -16.56 40.82 -26.40
CA PRO A 148 -16.03 39.69 -25.65
C PRO A 148 -15.02 38.94 -26.52
N ARG A 149 -13.75 38.91 -26.09
CA ARG A 149 -12.67 38.19 -26.77
C ARG A 149 -12.79 36.68 -26.53
N ILE A 150 -13.86 36.08 -27.02
CA ILE A 150 -13.93 34.64 -27.21
C ILE A 150 -12.96 34.31 -28.33
N CYS A 151 -11.79 33.77 -27.97
CA CYS A 151 -10.87 33.18 -28.93
C CYS A 151 -11.58 32.02 -29.63
N ARG A 152 -11.98 32.22 -30.89
CA ARG A 152 -12.54 31.15 -31.71
C ARG A 152 -11.44 30.11 -31.93
N TRP A 153 -11.72 28.86 -31.55
CA TRP A 153 -10.80 27.75 -31.74
C TRP A 153 -10.49 27.54 -33.22
N ASP A 154 -11.42 27.88 -34.10
CA ASP A 154 -11.29 27.90 -35.57
C ASP A 154 -10.24 28.91 -36.10
N LYS A 155 -9.56 29.67 -35.22
CA LYS A 155 -8.44 30.58 -35.54
C LYS A 155 -7.10 30.13 -34.93
N LEU A 156 -7.06 29.04 -34.17
CA LEU A 156 -5.82 28.49 -33.65
C LEU A 156 -5.22 27.51 -34.68
N PRO A 157 -3.88 27.48 -34.87
CA PRO A 157 -3.21 26.43 -35.62
C PRO A 157 -3.53 25.04 -35.06
N TYR A 158 -3.54 24.04 -35.94
CA TYR A 158 -3.90 22.66 -35.62
C TYR A 158 -3.07 22.09 -34.47
N GLU A 159 -1.77 22.40 -34.49
CA GLU A 159 -0.75 21.98 -33.54
C GLU A 159 -1.01 22.56 -32.14
N ILE A 160 -1.50 23.80 -32.06
CA ILE A 160 -1.86 24.45 -30.79
C ILE A 160 -3.15 23.84 -30.23
N CYS A 161 -4.13 23.51 -31.08
CA CYS A 161 -5.33 22.78 -30.64
C CYS A 161 -4.99 21.41 -30.07
N VAL A 162 -4.17 20.61 -30.77
CA VAL A 162 -3.71 19.29 -30.28
C VAL A 162 -2.88 19.45 -29.01
N HIS A 163 -1.95 20.41 -28.94
CA HIS A 163 -1.14 20.63 -27.74
C HIS A 163 -1.99 21.02 -26.52
N VAL A 164 -2.97 21.92 -26.67
CA VAL A 164 -3.90 22.28 -25.58
C VAL A 164 -4.73 21.07 -25.14
N LEU A 165 -5.16 20.21 -26.06
CA LEU A 165 -5.88 18.98 -25.76
C LEU A 165 -5.00 17.91 -25.09
N SER A 166 -3.68 17.86 -25.37
CA SER A 166 -2.76 16.89 -24.75
C SER A 166 -2.58 17.05 -23.23
N PHE A 167 -3.03 18.17 -22.65
CA PHE A 167 -3.08 18.38 -21.20
C PHE A 167 -4.38 17.86 -20.55
N LEU A 168 -5.36 17.39 -21.32
CA LEU A 168 -6.61 16.83 -20.79
C LEU A 168 -6.48 15.33 -20.53
N SER A 169 -7.17 14.83 -19.50
CA SER A 169 -7.24 13.39 -19.27
C SER A 169 -8.01 12.69 -20.41
N PRO A 170 -7.76 11.40 -20.70
CA PRO A 170 -8.57 10.59 -21.62
C PRO A 170 -10.10 10.73 -21.41
N LYS A 171 -10.52 10.77 -20.14
CA LYS A 171 -11.91 10.94 -19.73
C LYS A 171 -12.45 12.32 -20.09
N ASP A 172 -11.63 13.35 -19.99
CA ASP A 172 -11.99 14.73 -20.34
C ASP A 172 -11.86 15.04 -21.84
N LEU A 173 -10.99 14.35 -22.58
CA LEU A 173 -10.99 14.32 -24.05
C LEU A 173 -12.30 13.75 -24.60
N VAL A 174 -12.74 12.61 -24.08
CA VAL A 174 -14.04 12.00 -24.47
C VAL A 174 -15.21 12.92 -24.12
N ARG A 175 -15.15 13.67 -23.01
CA ARG A 175 -16.13 14.71 -22.67
C ARG A 175 -16.07 15.91 -23.63
N ALA A 176 -14.88 16.40 -23.95
CA ALA A 176 -14.66 17.53 -24.86
C ALA A 176 -15.13 17.24 -26.30
N SER A 177 -15.06 15.98 -26.74
CA SER A 177 -15.61 15.55 -28.04
C SER A 177 -17.10 15.88 -28.24
N ARG A 178 -17.86 16.12 -27.15
CA ARG A 178 -19.29 16.48 -27.17
C ARG A 178 -19.56 17.98 -27.42
N VAL A 179 -18.52 18.84 -27.44
CA VAL A 179 -18.67 20.30 -27.51
C VAL A 179 -18.94 20.81 -28.93
N SER A 180 -18.32 20.20 -29.94
CA SER A 180 -18.45 20.58 -31.35
C SER A 180 -17.99 19.44 -32.27
N GLN A 181 -18.46 19.42 -33.52
CA GLN A 181 -17.93 18.51 -34.55
C GLN A 181 -16.44 18.77 -34.86
N SER A 182 -15.96 20.01 -34.71
CA SER A 182 -14.53 20.31 -34.81
C SER A 182 -13.74 19.69 -33.65
N PHE A 183 -14.20 19.92 -32.42
CA PHE A 183 -13.65 19.27 -31.22
C PHE A 183 -13.67 17.74 -31.30
N TYR A 184 -14.74 17.14 -31.82
CA TYR A 184 -14.80 15.70 -32.05
C TYR A 184 -13.63 15.22 -32.93
N LYS A 185 -13.37 15.89 -34.06
CA LYS A 185 -12.23 15.53 -34.93
C LYS A 185 -10.88 15.69 -34.22
N PHE A 186 -10.67 16.76 -33.46
CA PHE A 186 -9.43 16.96 -32.71
C PHE A 186 -9.24 15.93 -31.58
N CYS A 187 -10.27 15.65 -30.78
CA CYS A 187 -10.18 14.71 -29.65
C CYS A 187 -9.99 13.24 -30.07
N PHE A 188 -10.25 12.91 -31.33
CA PHE A 188 -9.98 11.59 -31.91
C PHE A 188 -8.75 11.57 -32.85
N ASP A 189 -7.90 12.60 -32.83
CA ASP A 189 -6.59 12.53 -33.50
C ASP A 189 -5.61 11.62 -32.74
N GLY A 190 -4.90 10.75 -33.47
CA GLY A 190 -4.04 9.72 -32.87
C GLY A 190 -2.82 10.24 -32.11
N GLN A 191 -2.37 11.47 -32.34
CA GLN A 191 -1.24 12.05 -31.60
C GLN A 191 -1.57 12.27 -30.11
N LEU A 192 -2.84 12.49 -29.77
CA LEU A 192 -3.32 12.59 -28.38
C LEU A 192 -3.28 11.25 -27.63
N TRP A 193 -3.24 10.14 -28.36
CA TRP A 193 -3.46 8.79 -27.84
C TRP A 193 -2.18 7.93 -27.85
N THR A 194 -1.02 8.59 -27.78
CA THR A 194 0.31 7.95 -27.76
C THR A 194 0.56 7.09 -26.52
N SER A 195 -0.05 7.46 -25.38
CA SER A 195 -0.25 6.62 -24.19
C SER A 195 -1.74 6.53 -23.89
N PHE A 196 -2.25 5.32 -23.68
CA PHE A 196 -3.64 5.04 -23.35
C PHE A 196 -3.74 4.13 -22.12
N ASP A 197 -4.06 4.73 -20.97
CA ASP A 197 -4.32 4.03 -19.71
C ASP A 197 -5.81 3.96 -19.39
N ALA A 198 -6.41 2.78 -19.60
CA ALA A 198 -7.81 2.52 -19.31
C ALA A 198 -8.12 2.25 -17.82
N SER A 199 -7.10 2.05 -16.97
CA SER A 199 -7.28 1.57 -15.58
C SER A 199 -8.09 2.54 -14.71
N GLY A 200 -8.06 3.84 -15.02
CA GLY A 200 -8.84 4.87 -14.32
C GLY A 200 -10.30 5.01 -14.77
N PHE A 201 -10.74 4.36 -15.85
CA PHE A 201 -12.08 4.58 -16.44
C PHE A 201 -12.73 3.38 -17.14
N TYR A 202 -12.19 2.15 -17.00
CA TYR A 202 -12.75 0.93 -17.59
C TYR A 202 -14.19 0.60 -17.17
N GLN A 203 -14.71 1.20 -16.10
CA GLN A 203 -16.12 1.10 -15.68
C GLN A 203 -17.04 2.16 -16.32
N GLU A 204 -16.49 3.25 -16.86
CA GLU A 204 -17.26 4.41 -17.33
C GLU A 204 -17.39 4.49 -18.86
N ILE A 205 -16.39 4.00 -19.61
CA ILE A 205 -16.38 4.08 -21.08
C ILE A 205 -16.89 2.76 -21.67
N PRO A 206 -17.91 2.77 -22.57
CA PRO A 206 -18.41 1.55 -23.20
C PRO A 206 -17.41 0.96 -24.22
N ALA A 207 -17.40 -0.37 -24.33
CA ALA A 207 -16.51 -1.16 -25.19
C ALA A 207 -16.32 -0.62 -26.61
N ASP A 208 -17.41 -0.23 -27.28
CA ASP A 208 -17.37 0.28 -28.66
C ASP A 208 -16.78 1.68 -28.78
N SER A 209 -16.76 2.47 -27.70
CA SER A 209 -16.01 3.73 -27.65
C SER A 209 -14.52 3.49 -27.43
N LEU A 210 -14.14 2.55 -26.55
CA LEU A 210 -12.74 2.16 -26.34
C LEU A 210 -12.13 1.60 -27.65
N ALA A 211 -12.84 0.70 -28.34
CA ALA A 211 -12.39 0.18 -29.63
C ALA A 211 -12.23 1.28 -30.69
N ARG A 212 -13.13 2.26 -30.75
CA ARG A 212 -13.02 3.41 -31.68
C ARG A 212 -11.87 4.34 -31.34
N ILE A 213 -11.59 4.61 -30.06
CA ILE A 213 -10.41 5.39 -29.64
C ILE A 213 -9.14 4.70 -30.13
N ILE A 214 -8.99 3.40 -29.87
CA ILE A 214 -7.78 2.66 -30.26
C ILE A 214 -7.64 2.53 -31.78
N VAL A 215 -8.74 2.38 -32.53
CA VAL A 215 -8.70 2.39 -34.01
C VAL A 215 -8.33 3.76 -34.58
N ALA A 216 -8.79 4.86 -33.96
CA ALA A 216 -8.41 6.21 -34.37
C ALA A 216 -6.95 6.55 -34.02
N ALA A 217 -6.45 6.03 -32.89
CA ALA A 217 -5.06 6.14 -32.48
C ALA A 217 -4.11 5.27 -33.33
N GLY A 218 -4.54 4.05 -33.67
CA GLY A 218 -3.88 3.15 -34.61
C GLY A 218 -2.37 3.00 -34.37
N PRO A 219 -1.52 3.37 -35.35
CA PRO A 219 -0.07 3.18 -35.27
C PRO A 219 0.64 4.17 -34.34
N PHE A 220 -0.05 5.17 -33.77
CA PHE A 220 0.54 6.14 -32.85
C PHE A 220 0.56 5.68 -31.38
N VAL A 221 -0.21 4.64 -31.03
CA VAL A 221 -0.18 4.06 -29.68
C VAL A 221 1.17 3.39 -29.45
N ASN A 222 1.96 3.95 -28.53
CA ASN A 222 3.23 3.38 -28.07
C ASN A 222 3.08 2.72 -26.70
N ASP A 223 2.15 3.22 -25.87
CA ASP A 223 1.89 2.72 -24.52
C ASP A 223 0.41 2.39 -24.35
N LEU A 224 0.11 1.10 -24.09
CA LEU A 224 -1.23 0.55 -24.06
C LEU A 224 -1.47 -0.21 -22.75
N ASN A 225 -2.24 0.40 -21.85
CA ASN A 225 -2.67 -0.21 -20.59
C ASN A 225 -4.17 -0.51 -20.62
N LEU A 226 -4.50 -1.80 -20.70
CA LEU A 226 -5.86 -2.35 -20.70
C LEU A 226 -6.18 -3.09 -19.39
N ARG A 227 -5.49 -2.76 -18.29
CA ARG A 227 -5.67 -3.41 -16.99
C ARG A 227 -7.15 -3.40 -16.55
N GLY A 228 -7.69 -4.59 -16.24
CA GLY A 228 -9.06 -4.74 -15.77
C GLY A 228 -10.15 -4.51 -16.82
N CYS A 229 -9.83 -4.43 -18.11
CA CYS A 229 -10.79 -4.14 -19.17
C CYS A 229 -11.71 -5.32 -19.54
N VAL A 230 -12.59 -5.72 -18.61
CA VAL A 230 -13.72 -6.67 -18.79
C VAL A 230 -14.56 -6.35 -20.04
N GLN A 231 -14.62 -5.09 -20.46
CA GLN A 231 -15.35 -4.67 -21.66
C GLN A 231 -14.71 -5.09 -23.00
N VAL A 232 -13.43 -5.48 -23.00
CA VAL A 232 -12.68 -5.89 -24.21
C VAL A 232 -12.81 -7.40 -24.48
N GLU A 233 -13.49 -8.15 -23.60
CA GLU A 233 -13.65 -9.62 -23.67
C GLU A 233 -14.31 -10.17 -24.96
N HIS A 234 -14.99 -9.32 -25.74
CA HIS A 234 -15.50 -9.72 -27.05
C HIS A 234 -14.36 -9.84 -28.07
N TYR A 235 -13.98 -11.07 -28.43
CA TYR A 235 -12.88 -11.41 -29.33
C TYR A 235 -12.74 -10.52 -30.58
N LYS A 236 -13.85 -10.17 -31.26
CA LYS A 236 -13.84 -9.28 -32.44
C LYS A 236 -13.27 -7.89 -32.14
N ARG A 237 -13.57 -7.31 -30.96
CA ARG A 237 -13.02 -6.01 -30.54
C ARG A 237 -11.53 -6.13 -30.21
N ALA A 238 -11.13 -7.20 -29.54
CA ALA A 238 -9.72 -7.47 -29.23
C ALA A 238 -8.88 -7.67 -30.51
N GLU A 239 -9.38 -8.39 -31.52
CA GLU A 239 -8.72 -8.54 -32.82
C GLU A 239 -8.54 -7.20 -33.54
N VAL A 240 -9.59 -6.36 -33.57
CA VAL A 240 -9.54 -5.01 -34.16
C VAL A 240 -8.51 -4.11 -33.45
N ILE A 241 -8.46 -4.16 -32.11
CA ILE A 241 -7.45 -3.46 -31.29
C ILE A 241 -6.04 -3.93 -31.65
N VAL A 242 -5.81 -5.24 -31.76
CA VAL A 242 -4.51 -5.82 -32.12
C VAL A 242 -4.08 -5.46 -33.54
N ARG A 243 -5.02 -5.36 -34.49
CA ARG A 243 -4.71 -4.95 -35.87
C ARG A 243 -4.42 -3.45 -36.02
N ALA A 244 -4.88 -2.63 -35.07
CA ALA A 244 -4.62 -1.19 -35.01
C ALA A 244 -3.23 -0.88 -34.42
N CYS A 245 -2.87 -1.50 -33.29
CA CYS A 245 -1.64 -1.21 -32.55
C CYS A 245 -0.41 -1.95 -33.12
N LYS A 246 0.47 -1.22 -33.80
CA LYS A 246 1.65 -1.78 -34.52
C LYS A 246 3.03 -1.26 -34.05
N ASN A 247 3.07 -0.28 -33.15
CA ASN A 247 4.32 0.32 -32.65
C ASN A 247 4.41 0.28 -31.11
N LEU A 248 3.75 -0.68 -30.46
CA LEU A 248 3.74 -0.78 -29.01
C LEU A 248 5.17 -0.98 -28.47
N VAL A 249 5.54 -0.09 -27.55
CA VAL A 249 6.75 -0.14 -26.73
C VAL A 249 6.39 -0.66 -25.33
N ASN A 250 5.26 -0.21 -24.79
CA ASN A 250 4.70 -0.67 -23.53
C ASN A 250 3.32 -1.32 -23.76
N ALA A 251 3.10 -2.49 -23.19
CA ALA A 251 1.80 -3.16 -23.21
C ALA A 251 1.49 -3.81 -21.85
N THR A 252 0.38 -3.42 -21.22
CA THR A 252 -0.12 -4.07 -20.00
C THR A 252 -1.53 -4.60 -20.24
N LEU A 253 -1.68 -5.92 -20.11
CA LEU A 253 -2.90 -6.67 -20.45
C LEU A 253 -3.49 -7.36 -19.20
N GLU A 254 -3.08 -6.94 -18.01
CA GLU A 254 -3.40 -7.55 -16.72
C GLU A 254 -4.92 -7.75 -16.53
N GLY A 255 -5.31 -8.97 -16.18
CA GLY A 255 -6.69 -9.32 -15.88
C GLY A 255 -7.63 -9.44 -17.08
N CYS A 256 -7.15 -9.36 -18.32
CA CYS A 256 -7.95 -9.57 -19.54
C CYS A 256 -8.31 -11.06 -19.76
N ARG A 257 -9.10 -11.65 -18.86
CA ARG A 257 -9.33 -13.10 -18.74
C ARG A 257 -9.77 -13.81 -20.04
N ASN A 258 -10.62 -13.17 -20.85
CA ASN A 258 -11.14 -13.75 -22.09
C ASN A 258 -10.31 -13.41 -23.35
N LEU A 259 -9.13 -12.78 -23.20
CA LEU A 259 -8.22 -12.54 -24.33
C LEU A 259 -7.74 -13.88 -24.92
N GLN A 260 -8.05 -14.15 -26.18
CA GLN A 260 -7.70 -15.43 -26.79
C GLN A 260 -6.21 -15.52 -27.15
N LYS A 261 -5.67 -16.74 -27.06
CA LYS A 261 -4.27 -17.06 -27.38
C LYS A 261 -3.86 -16.58 -28.77
N HIS A 262 -4.72 -16.74 -29.79
CA HIS A 262 -4.43 -16.29 -31.16
C HIS A 262 -4.27 -14.76 -31.23
N THR A 263 -5.09 -14.01 -30.49
CA THR A 263 -5.11 -12.55 -30.47
C THR A 263 -3.83 -12.01 -29.83
N LEU A 264 -3.42 -12.62 -28.70
CA LEU A 264 -2.15 -12.32 -28.03
C LEU A 264 -0.92 -12.70 -28.89
N HIS A 265 -0.96 -13.85 -29.59
CA HIS A 265 0.09 -14.25 -30.54
C HIS A 265 0.22 -13.27 -31.72
N SER A 266 -0.90 -12.74 -32.21
CA SER A 266 -0.89 -11.73 -33.28
C SER A 266 -0.34 -10.38 -32.79
N LEU A 267 -0.66 -9.94 -31.56
CA LEU A 267 -0.11 -8.71 -30.98
C LEU A 267 1.42 -8.78 -30.92
N LEU A 268 1.95 -9.86 -30.34
CA LEU A 268 3.39 -10.03 -30.13
C LEU A 268 4.18 -10.08 -31.44
N ARG A 269 3.66 -10.76 -32.47
CA ARG A 269 4.28 -10.80 -33.80
C ARG A 269 4.22 -9.47 -34.57
N THR A 270 3.34 -8.55 -34.18
CA THR A 270 3.16 -7.26 -34.88
C THR A 270 3.99 -6.14 -34.25
N ASN A 271 4.53 -6.34 -33.04
CA ASN A 271 5.15 -5.27 -32.23
C ASN A 271 6.58 -5.66 -31.81
N GLU A 272 7.53 -5.53 -32.76
CA GLU A 272 8.95 -5.88 -32.56
C GLU A 272 9.67 -4.98 -31.52
N LYS A 273 9.13 -3.77 -31.29
CA LYS A 273 9.72 -2.71 -30.44
C LYS A 273 9.26 -2.76 -28.97
N LEU A 274 8.59 -3.83 -28.54
CA LEU A 274 8.14 -4.00 -27.16
C LEU A 274 9.34 -4.03 -26.19
N MET A 275 9.37 -3.05 -25.28
CA MET A 275 10.34 -2.93 -24.18
C MET A 275 9.74 -3.35 -22.83
N HIS A 276 8.46 -3.06 -22.59
CA HIS A 276 7.77 -3.37 -21.33
C HIS A 276 6.47 -4.17 -21.58
N LEU A 277 6.39 -5.38 -21.05
CA LEU A 277 5.27 -6.30 -21.28
C LEU A 277 4.75 -6.90 -19.97
N ASN A 278 3.53 -6.53 -19.56
CA ASN A 278 2.86 -7.07 -18.37
C ASN A 278 1.65 -7.94 -18.75
N LEU A 279 1.71 -9.23 -18.38
CA LEU A 279 0.76 -10.28 -18.73
C LEU A 279 0.15 -10.97 -17.50
N THR A 280 0.19 -10.34 -16.33
CA THR A 280 -0.26 -10.90 -15.04
C THR A 280 -1.67 -11.49 -15.09
N GLY A 281 -1.80 -12.72 -14.59
CA GLY A 281 -3.08 -13.44 -14.47
C GLY A 281 -3.72 -13.87 -15.79
N LEU A 282 -2.98 -13.93 -16.90
CA LEU A 282 -3.53 -14.27 -18.22
C LEU A 282 -3.44 -15.77 -18.53
N ALA A 283 -4.55 -16.48 -18.32
CA ALA A 283 -4.71 -17.91 -18.62
C ALA A 283 -4.57 -18.31 -20.11
N ALA A 284 -4.35 -17.35 -21.02
CA ALA A 284 -4.04 -17.56 -22.44
C ALA A 284 -2.52 -17.55 -22.75
N VAL A 285 -1.68 -17.08 -21.82
CA VAL A 285 -0.23 -17.14 -21.94
C VAL A 285 0.23 -18.57 -21.68
N SER A 286 1.26 -19.00 -22.40
CA SER A 286 1.80 -20.36 -22.33
C SER A 286 3.24 -20.39 -22.82
N ASN A 287 3.96 -21.50 -22.62
CA ASN A 287 5.30 -21.70 -23.19
C ASN A 287 5.39 -21.37 -24.71
N THR A 288 4.33 -21.63 -25.49
CA THR A 288 4.29 -21.25 -26.91
C THR A 288 4.17 -19.73 -27.14
N SER A 289 3.52 -19.01 -26.22
CA SER A 289 3.52 -17.55 -26.20
C SER A 289 4.91 -17.02 -25.82
N CYS A 290 5.56 -17.62 -24.83
CA CYS A 290 6.93 -17.26 -24.43
C CYS A 290 7.95 -17.42 -25.57
N LYS A 291 7.85 -18.52 -26.34
CA LYS A 291 8.65 -18.71 -27.55
C LYS A 291 8.40 -17.62 -28.60
N ILE A 292 7.15 -17.21 -28.80
CA ILE A 292 6.83 -16.11 -29.73
C ILE A 292 7.36 -14.76 -29.22
N ILE A 293 7.31 -14.49 -27.91
CA ILE A 293 7.96 -13.29 -27.32
C ILE A 293 9.46 -13.32 -27.65
N SER A 294 10.14 -14.45 -27.46
CA SER A 294 11.59 -14.53 -27.66
C SER A 294 12.03 -14.55 -29.13
N GLU A 295 11.13 -14.91 -30.04
CA GLU A 295 11.34 -14.81 -31.50
C GLU A 295 10.92 -13.45 -32.09
N SER A 296 10.02 -12.70 -31.45
CA SER A 296 9.46 -11.44 -32.00
C SER A 296 9.91 -10.16 -31.29
N CYS A 297 10.33 -10.21 -30.02
CA CYS A 297 10.54 -9.03 -29.18
C CYS A 297 11.97 -9.00 -28.58
N PRO A 298 13.03 -8.79 -29.39
CA PRO A 298 14.42 -8.85 -28.90
C PRO A 298 14.81 -7.69 -27.98
N CYS A 299 14.14 -6.54 -28.10
CA CYS A 299 14.41 -5.32 -27.33
C CYS A 299 13.70 -5.27 -25.96
N LEU A 300 13.14 -6.39 -25.49
CA LEU A 300 12.35 -6.45 -24.25
C LEU A 300 13.25 -6.23 -23.01
N GLU A 301 12.98 -5.16 -22.25
CA GLU A 301 13.70 -4.82 -21.01
C GLU A 301 12.98 -5.30 -19.74
N SER A 302 11.65 -5.34 -19.75
CA SER A 302 10.82 -5.75 -18.61
C SER A 302 9.71 -6.71 -19.04
N LEU A 303 9.64 -7.87 -18.38
CA LEU A 303 8.61 -8.88 -18.57
C LEU A 303 8.00 -9.30 -17.23
N ASN A 304 6.68 -9.25 -17.16
CA ASN A 304 5.92 -9.81 -16.04
C ASN A 304 4.92 -10.86 -16.53
N VAL A 305 5.14 -12.12 -16.11
CA VAL A 305 4.31 -13.30 -16.38
C VAL A 305 3.87 -13.99 -15.09
N SER A 306 3.91 -13.30 -13.94
CA SER A 306 3.43 -13.85 -12.68
C SER A 306 1.95 -14.25 -12.75
N TRP A 307 1.56 -15.28 -11.99
CA TRP A 307 0.19 -15.85 -11.96
C TRP A 307 -0.29 -16.40 -13.32
N CYS A 308 0.63 -16.88 -14.18
CA CYS A 308 0.30 -17.49 -15.47
C CYS A 308 0.43 -19.03 -15.41
N GLU A 309 -0.62 -19.71 -14.98
CA GLU A 309 -0.70 -21.18 -14.72
C GLU A 309 -0.08 -22.12 -15.79
N LYS A 310 -0.05 -21.69 -17.06
CA LYS A 310 0.39 -22.49 -18.23
C LYS A 310 1.77 -22.08 -18.76
N VAL A 311 2.47 -21.22 -18.02
CA VAL A 311 3.88 -20.87 -18.23
C VAL A 311 4.74 -21.74 -17.33
N GLU A 312 5.84 -22.23 -17.86
CA GLU A 312 6.88 -22.94 -17.13
C GLU A 312 8.22 -22.22 -17.29
N ALA A 313 9.14 -22.48 -16.38
CA ALA A 313 10.53 -22.01 -16.44
C ALA A 313 11.23 -22.35 -17.77
N ARG A 314 10.80 -23.40 -18.48
CA ARG A 314 11.25 -23.74 -19.85
C ARG A 314 10.90 -22.67 -20.89
N GLY A 315 9.70 -22.10 -20.81
CA GLY A 315 9.28 -20.99 -21.66
C GLY A 315 10.07 -19.71 -21.35
N ILE A 316 10.34 -19.49 -20.06
CA ILE A 316 11.14 -18.35 -19.58
C ILE A 316 12.60 -18.47 -20.01
N LYS A 317 13.21 -19.66 -19.95
CA LYS A 317 14.56 -19.93 -20.47
C LYS A 317 14.69 -19.47 -21.93
N ALA A 318 13.72 -19.83 -22.77
CA ALA A 318 13.72 -19.45 -24.19
C ALA A 318 13.63 -17.93 -24.43
N ILE A 319 13.12 -17.15 -23.46
CA ILE A 319 13.13 -15.67 -23.45
C ILE A 319 14.50 -15.16 -23.00
N ILE A 320 15.01 -15.64 -21.87
CA ILE A 320 16.33 -15.26 -21.32
C ILE A 320 17.46 -15.51 -22.35
N ASP A 321 17.39 -16.63 -23.08
CA ASP A 321 18.38 -17.01 -24.09
C ASP A 321 18.41 -16.09 -25.34
N ARG A 322 17.36 -15.27 -25.59
CA ARG A 322 17.25 -14.42 -26.79
C ARG A 322 17.06 -12.92 -26.53
N CYS A 323 16.37 -12.52 -25.46
CA CYS A 323 16.09 -11.12 -25.15
C CYS A 323 17.30 -10.48 -24.46
N THR A 324 18.28 -10.04 -25.25
CA THR A 324 19.59 -9.53 -24.80
C THR A 324 19.54 -8.25 -23.94
N HIS A 325 18.40 -7.57 -23.90
CA HIS A 325 18.15 -6.33 -23.15
C HIS A 325 17.34 -6.52 -21.86
N LEU A 326 16.94 -7.75 -21.52
CA LEU A 326 16.07 -8.02 -20.37
C LEU A 326 16.78 -7.72 -19.03
N LYS A 327 16.19 -6.82 -18.24
CA LYS A 327 16.65 -6.37 -16.91
C LYS A 327 15.68 -6.75 -15.79
N ASP A 328 14.38 -6.71 -16.05
CA ASP A 328 13.32 -6.97 -15.07
C ASP A 328 12.50 -8.19 -15.50
N LEU A 329 12.62 -9.28 -14.76
CA LEU A 329 11.90 -10.52 -15.00
C LEU A 329 11.07 -10.90 -13.77
N ARG A 330 9.75 -10.99 -13.95
CA ARG A 330 8.81 -11.38 -12.89
C ARG A 330 8.00 -12.58 -13.33
N ALA A 331 8.11 -13.66 -12.56
CA ALA A 331 7.57 -14.97 -12.86
C ALA A 331 7.12 -15.69 -11.58
N GLY A 332 6.34 -14.98 -10.76
CA GLY A 332 5.75 -15.54 -9.55
C GLY A 332 4.68 -16.59 -9.84
N GLU A 333 4.63 -17.62 -9.00
CA GLU A 333 3.77 -18.81 -9.12
C GLU A 333 3.94 -19.60 -10.44
N VAL A 334 5.12 -19.53 -11.06
CA VAL A 334 5.49 -20.29 -12.26
C VAL A 334 6.20 -21.60 -11.89
N ARG A 335 5.88 -22.70 -12.58
CA ARG A 335 6.43 -24.04 -12.31
C ARG A 335 7.70 -24.34 -13.12
N GLY A 336 8.46 -25.35 -12.69
CA GLY A 336 9.67 -25.86 -13.35
C GLY A 336 10.97 -25.17 -12.94
N PHE A 337 10.96 -24.24 -11.97
CA PHE A 337 12.16 -23.47 -11.57
C PHE A 337 13.23 -24.29 -10.84
N GLY A 338 12.93 -25.49 -10.35
CA GLY A 338 13.93 -26.45 -9.87
C GLY A 338 14.81 -27.05 -10.98
N SER A 339 14.59 -26.71 -12.26
CA SER A 339 15.40 -27.21 -13.38
C SER A 339 16.73 -26.45 -13.50
N LEU A 340 17.83 -27.15 -13.21
CA LEU A 340 19.20 -26.61 -13.28
C LEU A 340 19.56 -25.99 -14.65
N LEU A 341 18.94 -26.46 -15.74
CA LEU A 341 19.12 -25.89 -17.08
C LEU A 341 18.57 -24.46 -17.22
N VAL A 342 17.56 -24.09 -16.43
CA VAL A 342 17.04 -22.71 -16.41
C VAL A 342 17.91 -21.84 -15.51
N ALA A 343 18.33 -22.39 -14.37
CA ALA A 343 19.29 -21.75 -13.47
C ALA A 343 20.59 -21.36 -14.18
N GLU A 344 21.13 -22.27 -15.00
CA GLU A 344 22.33 -22.05 -15.79
C GLU A 344 22.18 -20.92 -16.84
N SER A 345 21.02 -20.80 -17.51
CA SER A 345 20.74 -19.67 -18.41
C SER A 345 20.64 -18.33 -17.68
N ILE A 346 20.07 -18.32 -16.47
CA ILE A 346 20.05 -17.13 -15.60
C ILE A 346 21.48 -16.75 -15.22
N PHE A 347 22.31 -17.73 -14.83
CA PHE A 347 23.72 -17.52 -14.52
C PHE A 347 24.49 -16.95 -15.73
N LYS A 348 24.45 -17.64 -16.87
CA LYS A 348 25.20 -17.30 -18.10
C LYS A 348 24.87 -15.93 -18.69
N THR A 349 23.64 -15.44 -18.53
CA THR A 349 23.24 -14.14 -19.08
C THR A 349 23.72 -12.95 -18.25
N ASN A 350 23.56 -12.99 -16.92
CA ASN A 350 23.95 -11.93 -15.97
C ASN A 350 23.55 -10.49 -16.37
N ARG A 351 22.30 -10.32 -16.86
CA ARG A 351 21.74 -9.02 -17.28
C ARG A 351 20.62 -8.50 -16.37
N LEU A 352 19.98 -9.41 -15.63
CA LEU A 352 18.85 -9.10 -14.77
C LEU A 352 19.28 -8.22 -13.59
N GLU A 353 18.60 -7.08 -13.45
CA GLU A 353 18.67 -6.19 -12.30
C GLU A 353 17.52 -6.44 -11.32
N ARG A 354 16.36 -6.94 -11.80
CA ARG A 354 15.23 -7.37 -10.97
C ARG A 354 14.79 -8.77 -11.37
N LEU A 355 14.72 -9.66 -10.37
CA LEU A 355 14.26 -11.03 -10.51
C LEU A 355 13.23 -11.35 -9.42
N VAL A 356 12.00 -11.68 -9.84
CA VAL A 356 10.88 -11.98 -8.94
C VAL A 356 10.37 -13.39 -9.21
N LEU A 357 10.53 -14.29 -8.25
CA LEU A 357 10.17 -15.70 -8.29
C LEU A 357 9.28 -16.09 -7.10
N CYS A 358 8.48 -15.17 -6.57
CA CYS A 358 7.63 -15.45 -5.41
C CYS A 358 6.59 -16.56 -5.68
N GLY A 359 6.41 -17.46 -4.72
CA GLY A 359 5.51 -18.62 -4.85
C GLY A 359 6.02 -19.72 -5.79
N CYS A 360 7.28 -19.68 -6.23
CA CYS A 360 7.91 -20.75 -7.00
C CYS A 360 8.30 -21.93 -6.08
N VAL A 361 7.29 -22.66 -5.59
CA VAL A 361 7.43 -23.80 -4.65
C VAL A 361 8.52 -24.80 -5.05
N GLU A 362 8.66 -25.08 -6.36
CA GLU A 362 9.63 -26.04 -6.90
C GLU A 362 11.09 -25.53 -6.94
N LEU A 363 11.37 -24.29 -6.50
CA LEU A 363 12.73 -23.75 -6.46
C LEU A 363 13.52 -24.35 -5.28
N THR A 364 14.57 -25.10 -5.62
CA THR A 364 15.46 -25.77 -4.65
C THR A 364 16.75 -25.00 -4.40
N ASP A 365 17.41 -25.29 -3.27
CA ASP A 365 18.70 -24.69 -2.91
C ASP A 365 19.76 -24.85 -4.01
N GLU A 366 19.90 -26.04 -4.60
CA GLU A 366 20.87 -26.27 -5.69
C GLU A 366 20.50 -25.50 -6.97
N ALA A 367 19.21 -25.30 -7.29
CA ALA A 367 18.81 -24.46 -8.42
C ALA A 367 19.17 -22.98 -8.17
N LEU A 368 18.94 -22.47 -6.95
CA LEU A 368 19.32 -21.11 -6.56
C LEU A 368 20.84 -20.92 -6.54
N LYS A 369 21.59 -21.91 -6.03
CA LYS A 369 23.06 -21.93 -6.06
C LYS A 369 23.59 -21.93 -7.49
N VAL A 370 23.05 -22.75 -8.40
CA VAL A 370 23.41 -22.73 -9.82
C VAL A 370 23.05 -21.40 -10.51
N MET A 371 21.97 -20.70 -10.10
CA MET A 371 21.66 -19.34 -10.59
C MET A 371 22.70 -18.29 -10.21
N MET A 372 23.35 -18.44 -9.05
CA MET A 372 24.33 -17.48 -8.51
C MET A 372 25.78 -17.84 -8.86
N HIS A 373 26.14 -19.13 -8.84
CA HIS A 373 27.51 -19.63 -8.98
C HIS A 373 27.77 -20.41 -10.29
N GLY A 374 26.72 -20.87 -10.98
CA GLY A 374 26.85 -21.83 -12.08
C GLY A 374 26.88 -23.29 -11.60
N MET A 375 26.98 -24.24 -12.53
CA MET A 375 26.98 -25.68 -12.22
C MET A 375 28.28 -26.15 -11.54
N GLU A 376 29.42 -25.66 -12.03
CA GLU A 376 30.75 -26.06 -11.59
C GLU A 376 31.60 -24.79 -11.33
N PRO A 377 31.38 -24.08 -10.21
CA PRO A 377 32.22 -22.95 -9.83
C PRO A 377 33.61 -23.44 -9.35
N GLU A 378 34.66 -22.76 -9.79
CA GLU A 378 35.99 -22.87 -9.17
C GLU A 378 35.93 -22.23 -7.77
N PHE A 379 36.57 -22.83 -6.77
CA PHE A 379 36.59 -22.30 -5.40
C PHE A 379 37.97 -21.76 -5.02
N ASP A 380 38.01 -20.58 -4.39
CA ASP A 380 39.20 -20.04 -3.76
C ASP A 380 39.55 -20.84 -2.51
N ILE A 381 40.71 -21.51 -2.58
CA ILE A 381 41.31 -22.36 -1.54
C ILE A 381 41.47 -21.62 -0.20
N LEU A 382 41.65 -20.29 -0.22
CA LEU A 382 41.90 -19.50 0.99
C LEU A 382 40.63 -18.96 1.66
N THR A 383 39.51 -18.82 0.94
CA THR A 383 38.27 -18.23 1.50
C THR A 383 37.03 -19.14 1.42
N ASP A 384 37.13 -20.31 0.78
CA ASP A 384 36.01 -21.23 0.52
C ASP A 384 34.85 -20.53 -0.22
N ARG A 385 35.20 -19.77 -1.26
CA ARG A 385 34.25 -18.96 -2.04
C ARG A 385 34.32 -19.29 -3.52
N PRO A 386 33.19 -19.31 -4.24
CA PRO A 386 33.16 -19.49 -5.68
C PRO A 386 33.76 -18.26 -6.39
N ILE A 387 34.69 -18.49 -7.32
CA ILE A 387 35.33 -17.49 -8.16
C ILE A 387 34.41 -17.19 -9.34
N VAL A 388 33.38 -16.37 -9.09
CA VAL A 388 32.30 -16.11 -10.06
C VAL A 388 32.09 -14.61 -10.28
N PRO A 389 31.69 -14.19 -11.50
CA PRO A 389 31.47 -12.77 -11.78
C PRO A 389 30.28 -12.24 -10.97
N PRO A 390 30.38 -11.02 -10.38
CA PRO A 390 29.32 -10.47 -9.55
C PRO A 390 28.01 -10.32 -10.33
N ARG A 391 26.89 -10.59 -9.66
CA ARG A 391 25.55 -10.50 -10.24
C ARG A 391 25.13 -9.04 -10.32
N ARG A 392 24.45 -8.66 -11.40
CA ARG A 392 23.83 -7.33 -11.56
C ARG A 392 22.49 -7.15 -10.83
N LEU A 393 22.09 -8.14 -10.02
CA LEU A 393 20.82 -8.15 -9.29
C LEU A 393 20.78 -7.05 -8.23
N ARG A 394 19.85 -6.12 -8.39
CA ARG A 394 19.50 -5.08 -7.42
C ARG A 394 18.25 -5.44 -6.63
N HIS A 395 17.33 -6.19 -7.21
CA HIS A 395 16.10 -6.62 -6.56
C HIS A 395 15.90 -8.12 -6.75
N LEU A 396 15.75 -8.84 -5.63
CA LEU A 396 15.54 -10.29 -5.61
C LEU A 396 14.36 -10.62 -4.69
N ASP A 397 13.31 -11.21 -5.24
CA ASP A 397 12.16 -11.73 -4.49
C ASP A 397 12.05 -13.24 -4.68
N LEU A 398 12.22 -13.96 -3.57
CA LEU A 398 12.10 -15.42 -3.46
C LEU A 398 11.05 -15.80 -2.41
N SER A 399 10.11 -14.90 -2.11
CA SER A 399 9.08 -15.11 -1.08
C SER A 399 8.22 -16.34 -1.36
N ARG A 400 7.83 -17.09 -0.32
CA ARG A 400 7.00 -18.32 -0.38
C ARG A 400 7.63 -19.49 -1.17
N CYS A 401 8.95 -19.48 -1.38
CA CYS A 401 9.68 -20.62 -1.95
C CYS A 401 9.99 -21.65 -0.85
N SER A 402 9.01 -22.49 -0.50
CA SER A 402 9.07 -23.43 0.63
C SER A 402 10.09 -24.58 0.52
N HIS A 403 10.85 -24.67 -0.56
CA HIS A 403 11.96 -25.62 -0.74
C HIS A 403 13.35 -24.95 -0.73
N LEU A 404 13.41 -23.66 -0.36
CA LEU A 404 14.66 -22.99 -0.01
C LEU A 404 14.96 -23.12 1.50
N SER A 405 16.22 -23.42 1.81
CA SER A 405 16.79 -23.39 3.15
C SER A 405 17.86 -22.29 3.27
N SER A 406 18.43 -22.15 4.46
CA SER A 406 19.56 -21.24 4.69
C SER A 406 20.78 -21.56 3.82
N MET A 407 20.94 -22.80 3.34
CA MET A 407 22.07 -23.20 2.48
C MET A 407 21.98 -22.61 1.07
N GLY A 408 20.79 -22.60 0.45
CA GLY A 408 20.59 -21.99 -0.88
C GLY A 408 20.63 -20.47 -0.80
N VAL A 409 20.01 -19.86 0.22
CA VAL A 409 20.02 -18.40 0.39
C VAL A 409 21.43 -17.87 0.70
N ARG A 410 22.25 -18.61 1.45
CA ARG A 410 23.67 -18.28 1.69
C ARG A 410 24.48 -18.09 0.39
N ALA A 411 24.10 -18.74 -0.71
CA ALA A 411 24.76 -18.58 -2.02
C ALA A 411 24.65 -17.17 -2.64
N ILE A 412 23.69 -16.35 -2.18
CA ILE A 412 23.49 -14.97 -2.65
C ILE A 412 24.58 -14.03 -2.10
N GLY A 413 25.08 -14.31 -0.88
CA GLY A 413 26.13 -13.53 -0.22
C GLY A 413 27.45 -13.56 -0.98
N HIS A 414 28.26 -12.51 -0.84
CA HIS A 414 29.49 -12.24 -1.59
C HIS A 414 29.33 -12.00 -3.11
N VAL A 415 28.25 -12.48 -3.77
CA VAL A 415 28.08 -12.37 -5.23
C VAL A 415 27.18 -11.21 -5.68
N THR A 416 26.42 -10.57 -4.77
CA THR A 416 25.41 -9.54 -5.09
C THR A 416 25.70 -8.15 -4.47
N PRO A 417 26.85 -7.50 -4.73
CA PRO A 417 27.27 -6.28 -4.03
C PRO A 417 26.33 -5.07 -4.25
N ASP A 418 25.64 -5.03 -5.39
CA ASP A 418 24.69 -3.98 -5.78
C ASP A 418 23.23 -4.27 -5.38
N LEU A 419 22.98 -5.24 -4.48
CA LEU A 419 21.63 -5.57 -4.02
C LEU A 419 21.01 -4.40 -3.24
N GLU A 420 19.94 -3.83 -3.78
CA GLU A 420 19.17 -2.71 -3.24
C GLU A 420 17.88 -3.17 -2.52
N GLY A 421 17.33 -4.34 -2.86
CA GLY A 421 16.15 -4.92 -2.20
C GLY A 421 16.11 -6.45 -2.21
N LEU A 422 15.74 -7.05 -1.08
CA LEU A 422 15.64 -8.49 -0.87
C LEU A 422 14.32 -8.86 -0.17
N GLN A 423 13.57 -9.79 -0.75
CA GLN A 423 12.29 -10.27 -0.21
C GLN A 423 12.35 -11.81 -0.06
N LEU A 424 12.17 -12.31 1.16
CA LEU A 424 12.28 -13.73 1.53
C LEU A 424 11.06 -14.22 2.34
N SER A 425 9.96 -13.48 2.32
CA SER A 425 8.79 -13.69 3.18
C SER A 425 8.13 -15.06 2.99
N GLY A 426 7.85 -15.78 4.08
CA GLY A 426 7.21 -17.11 4.08
C GLY A 426 8.13 -18.28 3.75
N CYS A 427 9.45 -18.08 3.69
CA CYS A 427 10.44 -19.15 3.50
C CYS A 427 10.80 -19.80 4.85
N LYS A 428 9.87 -20.59 5.39
CA LYS A 428 9.87 -21.07 6.79
C LYS A 428 11.15 -21.79 7.27
N SER A 429 11.96 -22.36 6.38
CA SER A 429 13.22 -23.05 6.70
C SER A 429 14.47 -22.15 6.69
N LEU A 430 14.30 -20.82 6.73
CA LEU A 430 15.42 -19.88 6.87
C LEU A 430 15.79 -19.62 8.33
N THR A 431 17.08 -19.78 8.62
CA THR A 431 17.72 -19.48 9.91
C THR A 431 18.72 -18.33 9.76
N ASP A 432 19.17 -17.77 10.88
CA ASP A 432 20.08 -16.60 10.96
C ASP A 432 21.28 -16.66 10.00
N ALA A 433 21.89 -17.85 9.86
CA ALA A 433 23.05 -18.12 9.00
C ALA A 433 22.80 -17.93 7.49
N ALA A 434 21.54 -17.84 7.05
CA ALA A 434 21.17 -17.48 5.68
C ALA A 434 21.53 -16.02 5.36
N LEU A 435 21.35 -15.14 6.35
CA LEU A 435 21.36 -13.68 6.17
C LEU A 435 22.72 -13.06 6.51
N GLU A 436 23.48 -13.65 7.42
CA GLU A 436 24.84 -13.21 7.78
C GLU A 436 25.72 -12.81 6.56
N PRO A 437 25.98 -13.70 5.58
CA PRO A 437 26.89 -13.38 4.47
C PRO A 437 26.29 -12.39 3.47
N ILE A 438 24.96 -12.31 3.38
CA ILE A 438 24.26 -11.31 2.56
C ILE A 438 24.47 -9.94 3.21
N LEU A 439 24.03 -9.76 4.45
CA LEU A 439 24.11 -8.49 5.17
C LEU A 439 25.56 -7.97 5.30
N ALA A 440 26.54 -8.87 5.44
CA ALA A 440 27.96 -8.52 5.45
C ALA A 440 28.48 -7.97 4.10
N THR A 441 27.79 -8.21 2.98
CA THR A 441 28.30 -7.94 1.62
C THR A 441 27.40 -7.09 0.72
N THR A 442 26.21 -6.69 1.17
CA THR A 442 25.26 -5.85 0.40
C THR A 442 25.21 -4.40 0.94
N PRO A 443 26.27 -3.57 0.80
CA PRO A 443 26.33 -2.22 1.38
C PRO A 443 25.30 -1.24 0.82
N ARG A 444 24.60 -1.60 -0.27
CA ARG A 444 23.58 -0.80 -0.94
C ARG A 444 22.15 -1.22 -0.62
N LEU A 445 21.94 -2.18 0.29
CA LEU A 445 20.61 -2.69 0.63
C LEU A 445 19.74 -1.57 1.25
N THR A 446 18.55 -1.40 0.70
CA THR A 446 17.57 -0.38 1.10
C THR A 446 16.21 -0.96 1.50
N HIS A 447 15.83 -2.12 0.97
CA HIS A 447 14.58 -2.82 1.30
C HIS A 447 14.89 -4.26 1.75
N LEU A 448 14.35 -4.69 2.89
CA LEU A 448 14.52 -6.04 3.41
C LEU A 448 13.19 -6.54 3.98
N GLU A 449 12.62 -7.58 3.36
CA GLU A 449 11.35 -8.17 3.77
C GLU A 449 11.57 -9.63 4.22
N LEU A 450 11.27 -9.86 5.50
CA LEU A 450 11.55 -11.08 6.26
C LEU A 450 10.30 -11.48 7.06
N GLU A 451 9.16 -11.61 6.39
CA GLU A 451 7.88 -11.93 7.04
C GLU A 451 7.66 -13.44 7.16
N ASP A 452 6.90 -13.89 8.17
CA ASP A 452 6.51 -15.31 8.37
C ASP A 452 7.72 -16.27 8.42
N LEU A 453 8.84 -15.82 9.00
CA LEU A 453 10.07 -16.59 9.19
C LEU A 453 10.18 -17.08 10.65
N GLU A 454 9.59 -18.23 10.90
CA GLU A 454 9.45 -18.83 12.24
C GLU A 454 10.79 -19.09 12.95
N ASP A 455 11.89 -19.30 12.23
CA ASP A 455 13.19 -19.71 12.78
C ASP A 455 14.29 -18.63 12.87
N LEU A 456 14.00 -17.38 12.50
CA LEU A 456 14.93 -16.27 12.77
C LEU A 456 14.99 -15.91 14.25
N THR A 457 16.15 -15.47 14.73
CA THR A 457 16.37 -14.99 16.10
C THR A 457 16.92 -13.55 16.15
N ASN A 458 16.93 -12.95 17.34
CA ASN A 458 17.36 -11.57 17.56
C ASN A 458 18.84 -11.30 17.21
N SER A 459 19.64 -12.34 16.94
CA SER A 459 21.02 -12.24 16.42
C SER A 459 21.05 -11.56 15.05
N VAL A 460 20.11 -11.87 14.14
CA VAL A 460 20.04 -11.30 12.79
C VAL A 460 19.99 -9.79 12.83
N LEU A 461 19.21 -9.25 13.78
CA LEU A 461 19.01 -7.82 13.92
C LEU A 461 20.13 -7.14 14.73
N SER A 462 20.50 -7.74 15.87
CA SER A 462 21.47 -7.13 16.81
C SER A 462 22.93 -7.36 16.45
N GLU A 463 23.25 -8.53 15.87
CA GLU A 463 24.63 -8.94 15.56
C GLU A 463 25.01 -8.73 14.10
N HIS A 464 24.12 -9.09 13.16
CA HIS A 464 24.42 -8.99 11.73
C HIS A 464 23.95 -7.66 11.14
N LEU A 465 22.64 -7.35 11.17
CA LEU A 465 22.07 -6.16 10.54
C LEU A 465 22.58 -4.85 11.16
N ALA A 466 22.53 -4.70 12.49
CA ALA A 466 22.97 -3.47 13.15
C ALA A 466 24.49 -3.20 13.10
N LYS A 467 25.30 -4.22 12.76
CA LYS A 467 26.75 -4.09 12.52
C LYS A 467 27.12 -4.04 11.02
N SER A 468 26.17 -4.34 10.13
CA SER A 468 26.38 -4.39 8.68
C SER A 468 26.68 -3.01 8.05
N PRO A 469 27.34 -2.95 6.88
CA PRO A 469 27.49 -1.70 6.14
C PRO A 469 26.15 -1.13 5.66
N CYS A 470 25.11 -1.96 5.46
CA CYS A 470 23.82 -1.51 4.95
C CYS A 470 22.93 -0.80 5.99
N ALA A 471 23.28 -0.84 7.28
CA ALA A 471 22.52 -0.15 8.33
C ALA A 471 22.35 1.35 8.05
N ALA A 472 23.31 1.99 7.38
CA ALA A 472 23.21 3.41 7.00
C ALA A 472 22.32 3.68 5.79
N SER A 473 22.01 2.68 4.95
CA SER A 473 21.22 2.80 3.72
C SER A 473 19.80 2.22 3.82
N LEU A 474 19.53 1.37 4.81
CA LEU A 474 18.25 0.69 4.98
C LEU A 474 17.09 1.68 5.16
N LYS A 475 16.07 1.56 4.30
CA LYS A 475 14.86 2.39 4.23
C LYS A 475 13.59 1.63 4.61
N HIS A 476 13.47 0.36 4.22
CA HIS A 476 12.30 -0.46 4.50
C HIS A 476 12.73 -1.79 5.13
N LEU A 477 12.10 -2.15 6.25
CA LEU A 477 12.33 -3.40 6.96
C LEU A 477 10.97 -3.99 7.39
N SER A 478 10.59 -5.13 6.83
CA SER A 478 9.43 -5.90 7.33
C SER A 478 9.89 -7.16 8.07
N LEU A 479 9.36 -7.37 9.26
CA LEU A 479 9.58 -8.51 10.16
C LEU A 479 8.24 -9.10 10.65
N SER A 480 7.16 -8.83 9.93
CA SER A 480 5.80 -9.24 10.28
C SER A 480 5.70 -10.77 10.47
N TYR A 481 4.97 -11.21 11.51
CA TYR A 481 4.81 -12.59 11.94
C TYR A 481 6.07 -13.30 12.48
N CYS A 482 7.22 -12.63 12.57
CA CYS A 482 8.43 -13.21 13.17
C CYS A 482 8.37 -13.19 14.72
N GLU A 483 7.57 -14.08 15.31
CA GLU A 483 7.30 -14.12 16.76
C GLU A 483 8.54 -14.15 17.67
N LYS A 484 9.66 -14.70 17.20
CA LYS A 484 10.91 -14.77 17.98
C LYS A 484 11.59 -13.40 18.15
N MET A 485 11.20 -12.38 17.37
CA MET A 485 11.71 -11.01 17.49
C MET A 485 11.18 -10.30 18.73
N SER A 486 12.05 -9.57 19.41
CA SER A 486 11.74 -8.71 20.56
C SER A 486 12.61 -7.46 20.56
N ASP A 487 12.43 -6.60 21.56
CA ASP A 487 13.17 -5.34 21.73
C ASP A 487 14.70 -5.53 21.65
N VAL A 488 15.23 -6.67 22.09
CA VAL A 488 16.66 -6.99 22.08
C VAL A 488 17.23 -7.00 20.65
N GLY A 489 16.46 -7.48 19.67
CA GLY A 489 16.85 -7.43 18.26
C GLY A 489 16.59 -6.05 17.63
N VAL A 490 15.43 -5.47 17.89
CA VAL A 490 14.96 -4.27 17.17
C VAL A 490 15.60 -2.96 17.67
N LEU A 491 15.93 -2.83 18.96
CA LEU A 491 16.53 -1.60 19.51
C LEU A 491 17.89 -1.26 18.86
N PRO A 492 18.86 -2.20 18.67
CA PRO A 492 20.07 -1.93 17.90
C PRO A 492 19.80 -1.44 16.48
N VAL A 493 18.76 -1.95 15.81
CA VAL A 493 18.35 -1.52 14.48
C VAL A 493 17.85 -0.07 14.51
N MET A 494 16.99 0.31 15.47
CA MET A 494 16.55 1.71 15.67
C MET A 494 17.71 2.67 15.96
N GLN A 495 18.74 2.22 16.70
CA GLN A 495 19.89 3.05 17.05
C GLN A 495 20.90 3.22 15.89
N LYS A 496 20.87 2.36 14.88
CA LYS A 496 21.82 2.38 13.74
C LYS A 496 21.17 2.81 12.42
N CYS A 497 19.93 2.40 12.15
CA CYS A 497 19.24 2.60 10.88
C CYS A 497 18.60 3.99 10.75
N MET A 498 19.47 5.01 10.72
CA MET A 498 19.08 6.42 10.66
C MET A 498 18.44 6.86 9.33
N ALA A 499 18.37 5.98 8.32
CA ALA A 499 17.72 6.20 7.04
C ALA A 499 16.34 5.50 6.88
N LEU A 500 15.89 4.75 7.89
CA LEU A 500 14.69 3.91 7.83
C LEU A 500 13.40 4.73 7.69
N GLU A 501 12.65 4.54 6.61
CA GLU A 501 11.40 5.24 6.26
C GLU A 501 10.14 4.42 6.54
N SER A 502 10.20 3.08 6.55
CA SER A 502 9.15 2.19 7.06
C SER A 502 9.74 1.04 7.88
N ILE A 503 9.07 0.66 8.95
CA ILE A 503 9.32 -0.60 9.67
C ILE A 503 8.01 -1.27 10.08
N ASP A 504 7.88 -2.54 9.70
CA ASP A 504 6.65 -3.30 9.84
C ASP A 504 6.96 -4.49 10.78
N LEU A 505 6.29 -4.54 11.93
CA LEU A 505 6.64 -5.36 13.11
C LEU A 505 5.44 -6.18 13.62
N ASP A 506 4.45 -6.44 12.76
CA ASP A 506 3.18 -7.05 13.13
C ASP A 506 3.36 -8.45 13.73
N ASN A 507 2.59 -8.79 14.77
CA ASN A 507 2.64 -10.07 15.47
C ASN A 507 4.06 -10.46 15.98
N THR A 508 4.89 -9.47 16.32
CA THR A 508 6.19 -9.67 17.01
C THR A 508 6.08 -9.38 18.51
N ARG A 509 7.06 -9.83 19.31
CA ARG A 509 7.04 -9.68 20.79
C ARG A 509 7.69 -8.38 21.28
N ILE A 510 7.76 -7.34 20.44
CA ILE A 510 8.22 -6.00 20.83
C ILE A 510 7.30 -5.36 21.89
N SER A 511 7.82 -4.37 22.60
CA SER A 511 7.11 -3.58 23.60
C SER A 511 7.22 -2.07 23.35
N ASP A 512 6.65 -1.29 24.27
CA ASP A 512 6.72 0.18 24.31
C ASP A 512 8.16 0.75 24.25
N LEU A 513 9.19 -0.05 24.59
CA LEU A 513 10.59 0.36 24.47
C LEU A 513 10.99 0.66 23.01
N VAL A 514 10.55 -0.15 22.04
CA VAL A 514 10.84 0.07 20.62
C VAL A 514 10.10 1.31 20.09
N LEU A 515 8.87 1.55 20.57
CA LEU A 515 8.13 2.77 20.25
C LEU A 515 8.83 4.02 20.80
N ALA A 516 9.29 3.97 22.05
CA ALA A 516 10.05 5.07 22.65
C ALA A 516 11.35 5.35 21.89
N GLU A 517 12.13 4.33 21.55
CA GLU A 517 13.39 4.50 20.84
C GLU A 517 13.20 4.94 19.37
N ALA A 518 12.09 4.58 18.73
CA ALA A 518 11.71 5.14 17.44
C ALA A 518 11.45 6.66 17.53
N THR A 519 10.78 7.16 18.58
CA THR A 519 10.64 8.61 18.80
C THR A 519 11.98 9.29 19.08
N SER A 520 12.89 8.61 19.79
CA SER A 520 14.27 9.04 20.02
C SER A 520 15.04 9.18 18.71
N MET A 521 14.98 8.16 17.84
CA MET A 521 15.58 8.17 16.50
C MET A 521 15.09 9.36 15.66
N VAL A 522 13.77 9.54 15.49
CA VAL A 522 13.22 10.66 14.68
C VAL A 522 13.54 12.03 15.30
N ALA A 523 13.58 12.13 16.63
CA ALA A 523 14.05 13.33 17.33
C ALA A 523 15.55 13.61 17.12
N THR A 524 16.39 12.59 16.87
CA THR A 524 17.80 12.81 16.50
C THR A 524 17.98 13.15 15.01
N ARG A 525 17.20 12.55 14.10
CA ARG A 525 17.20 12.89 12.66
C ARG A 525 16.86 14.36 12.43
N SER A 526 15.71 14.80 12.95
CA SER A 526 15.24 16.19 12.86
C SER A 526 16.18 17.21 13.50
N ARG A 527 16.98 16.84 14.51
CA ARG A 527 18.05 17.69 15.08
C ARG A 527 19.30 17.77 14.22
N ARG A 528 19.66 16.71 13.48
CA ARG A 528 20.82 16.70 12.57
C ARG A 528 20.51 17.39 11.23
N TRP A 529 19.24 17.44 10.84
CA TRP A 529 18.82 17.97 9.55
C TRP A 529 18.79 19.51 9.51
N THR A 530 19.83 20.11 8.93
CA THR A 530 19.97 21.57 8.74
C THR A 530 19.44 22.08 7.39
N GLY A 531 18.95 21.19 6.52
CA GLY A 531 18.57 21.52 5.14
C GLY A 531 17.18 22.15 5.00
N LYS A 532 17.07 23.25 4.23
CA LYS A 532 15.78 23.86 3.84
C LYS A 532 14.92 22.90 3.02
N ARG A 533 14.05 22.13 3.68
CA ARG A 533 12.96 21.39 3.01
C ARG A 533 11.81 22.37 2.78
N ASN A 534 11.60 22.80 1.54
CA ASN A 534 10.61 23.83 1.19
C ASN A 534 9.16 23.30 1.32
N GLY A 535 8.65 23.23 2.55
CA GLY A 535 7.27 22.82 2.84
C GLY A 535 6.81 23.31 4.22
N PRO A 536 5.68 24.05 4.34
CA PRO A 536 5.16 24.54 5.62
C PRO A 536 4.28 23.51 6.36
N LYS A 537 4.31 22.24 5.93
CA LYS A 537 3.52 21.12 6.49
C LYS A 537 4.48 20.06 7.05
N PRO A 538 4.15 19.41 8.18
CA PRO A 538 4.91 18.27 8.65
C PRO A 538 4.85 17.11 7.67
N THR A 539 5.89 16.27 7.67
CA THR A 539 5.99 15.08 6.83
C THR A 539 6.24 13.86 7.70
N MET A 540 5.55 12.75 7.41
CA MET A 540 5.87 11.46 8.00
C MET A 540 7.23 11.01 7.46
N THR A 541 8.21 10.72 8.33
CA THR A 541 9.58 10.30 7.94
C THR A 541 9.98 8.92 8.46
N LEU A 542 9.12 8.33 9.31
CA LEU A 542 9.10 6.92 9.63
C LEU A 542 7.63 6.50 9.67
N GLN A 543 7.29 5.42 8.97
CA GLN A 543 6.04 4.68 9.17
C GLN A 543 6.35 3.45 10.02
N MET A 544 5.49 3.16 10.99
CA MET A 544 5.58 2.00 11.86
C MET A 544 4.27 1.23 11.81
N VAL A 545 4.34 -0.08 11.59
CA VAL A 545 3.19 -0.99 11.60
C VAL A 545 3.36 -1.97 12.76
N VAL A 546 2.40 -1.95 13.68
CA VAL A 546 2.45 -2.58 15.00
C VAL A 546 1.07 -3.15 15.36
N TYR A 547 0.56 -4.05 14.52
CA TYR A 547 -0.63 -4.85 14.78
C TYR A 547 -0.29 -6.08 15.64
N ASP A 548 -1.21 -6.45 16.54
CA ASP A 548 -1.19 -7.68 17.35
C ASP A 548 0.08 -7.97 18.19
N CYS A 549 0.95 -6.98 18.43
CA CYS A 549 2.10 -7.10 19.34
C CYS A 549 1.64 -7.13 20.82
N PRO A 550 1.84 -8.23 21.57
CA PRO A 550 1.19 -8.43 22.87
C PRO A 550 1.80 -7.62 24.02
N ASN A 551 3.00 -7.06 23.85
CA ASN A 551 3.68 -6.25 24.88
C ASN A 551 3.64 -4.74 24.58
N VAL A 552 2.95 -4.32 23.52
CA VAL A 552 2.73 -2.90 23.19
C VAL A 552 1.44 -2.43 23.85
N THR A 553 1.52 -1.34 24.62
CA THR A 553 0.39 -0.79 25.36
C THR A 553 -0.09 0.53 24.77
N TRP A 554 -1.30 0.94 25.17
CA TRP A 554 -1.77 2.30 24.97
C TRP A 554 -0.80 3.34 25.54
N THR A 555 -0.01 3.02 26.57
CA THR A 555 0.93 4.00 27.16
C THR A 555 2.12 4.30 26.24
N GLY A 556 2.69 3.29 25.55
CA GLY A 556 3.71 3.49 24.53
C GLY A 556 3.16 4.18 23.28
N ILE A 557 2.00 3.74 22.78
CA ILE A 557 1.28 4.40 21.66
C ILE A 557 1.05 5.88 21.97
N ARG A 558 0.57 6.18 23.18
CA ARG A 558 0.31 7.55 23.64
C ARG A 558 1.58 8.39 23.73
N GLU A 559 2.71 7.84 24.15
CA GLU A 559 4.00 8.54 24.14
C GLU A 559 4.41 8.90 22.70
N VAL A 560 4.22 8.02 21.71
CA VAL A 560 4.46 8.35 20.29
C VAL A 560 3.57 9.51 19.83
N LEU A 561 2.27 9.49 20.15
CA LEU A 561 1.34 10.59 19.83
C LEU A 561 1.78 11.91 20.49
N PHE A 562 2.17 11.87 21.76
CA PHE A 562 2.62 13.03 22.54
C PHE A 562 3.93 13.62 21.98
N ARG A 563 4.91 12.78 21.61
CA ARG A 563 6.17 13.20 20.96
C ARG A 563 5.92 13.79 19.58
N ASN A 564 5.09 13.16 18.77
CA ASN A 564 4.68 13.66 17.46
C ASN A 564 4.04 15.06 17.54
N ALA A 565 3.25 15.35 18.58
CA ALA A 565 2.69 16.67 18.79
C ALA A 565 3.72 17.72 19.26
N GLN A 566 4.73 17.31 20.05
CA GLN A 566 5.84 18.20 20.46
C GLN A 566 6.79 18.56 19.31
N MET A 567 6.98 17.66 18.33
CA MET A 567 7.87 17.92 17.18
C MET A 567 7.31 18.95 16.18
N ILE A 568 6.06 19.40 16.35
CA ILE A 568 5.52 20.58 15.66
C ILE A 568 5.72 21.82 16.56
N PRO A 569 6.68 22.72 16.28
CA PRO A 569 6.92 23.88 17.15
C PRO A 569 5.77 24.89 17.12
N ALA A 570 5.29 25.28 18.31
CA ALA A 570 4.20 26.23 18.48
C ALA A 570 4.48 27.66 17.98
N SER A 571 5.76 27.99 17.74
CA SER A 571 6.18 29.23 17.08
C SER A 571 6.88 28.89 15.76
N ARG A 572 6.39 29.45 14.65
CA ARG A 572 6.94 29.26 13.29
C ARG A 572 8.26 29.99 13.06
N ARG A 573 9.27 29.78 13.91
CA ARG A 573 10.64 30.26 13.68
C ARG A 573 11.34 29.40 12.63
N ALA A 574 11.11 29.80 11.37
CA ALA A 574 11.92 29.57 10.17
C ALA A 574 12.65 28.21 10.02
N GLY A 575 12.14 27.37 9.09
CA GLY A 575 13.00 26.56 8.22
C GLY A 575 13.03 25.05 8.46
N CYS A 576 12.92 24.58 9.70
CA CYS A 576 12.95 23.14 9.98
C CYS A 576 11.61 22.47 9.65
N PRO A 577 11.57 21.39 8.83
CA PRO A 577 10.38 20.56 8.68
C PRO A 577 10.12 19.80 9.99
N ALA A 578 8.87 19.74 10.43
CA ALA A 578 8.48 18.89 11.54
C ALA A 578 8.35 17.43 11.04
N GLU A 579 9.26 16.58 11.51
CA GLU A 579 9.23 15.13 11.27
C GLU A 579 8.29 14.44 12.25
N ILE A 580 7.55 13.44 11.76
CA ILE A 580 6.48 12.76 12.50
C ILE A 580 6.55 11.26 12.21
N ILE A 581 6.28 10.45 13.22
CA ILE A 581 6.08 9.00 13.08
C ILE A 581 4.64 8.74 12.67
N GLY A 582 4.44 8.09 11.53
CA GLY A 582 3.16 7.47 11.20
C GLY A 582 3.03 6.15 11.95
N LEU A 583 1.90 5.91 12.61
CA LEU A 583 1.66 4.68 13.38
C LEU A 583 0.41 3.96 12.86
N LYS A 584 0.55 2.68 12.58
CA LYS A 584 -0.55 1.72 12.44
C LYS A 584 -0.51 0.74 13.61
N CYS A 585 -1.65 0.49 14.24
CA CYS A 585 -1.74 -0.33 15.45
C CYS A 585 -3.15 -0.89 15.65
N PHE A 586 -3.31 -1.80 16.60
CA PHE A 586 -4.56 -2.53 16.88
C PHE A 586 -5.86 -1.71 16.73
N TYR A 587 -6.91 -2.33 16.18
CA TYR A 587 -8.18 -1.68 15.79
C TYR A 587 -8.82 -0.80 16.87
N GLY A 588 -8.68 -1.17 18.15
CA GLY A 588 -9.18 -0.36 19.27
C GLY A 588 -8.53 1.02 19.41
N PHE A 589 -7.29 1.18 18.92
CA PHE A 589 -6.52 2.42 18.98
C PHE A 589 -6.40 3.12 17.61
N GLN A 590 -6.48 2.39 16.49
CA GLN A 590 -6.25 2.95 15.15
C GLN A 590 -7.09 4.20 14.85
N MET A 591 -8.36 4.27 15.28
CA MET A 591 -9.21 5.43 14.99
C MET A 591 -8.75 6.73 15.68
N THR A 592 -8.24 6.66 16.91
CA THR A 592 -7.72 7.85 17.60
C THR A 592 -6.34 8.23 17.08
N VAL A 593 -5.51 7.25 16.72
CA VAL A 593 -4.22 7.46 16.05
C VAL A 593 -4.41 8.13 14.68
N ASP A 594 -5.34 7.64 13.86
CA ASP A 594 -5.68 8.23 12.55
C ASP A 594 -6.15 9.69 12.68
N GLU A 595 -7.08 9.97 13.60
CA GLU A 595 -7.56 11.33 13.84
C GLU A 595 -6.48 12.26 14.40
N HIS A 596 -5.59 11.75 15.25
CA HIS A 596 -4.41 12.47 15.70
C HIS A 596 -3.47 12.80 14.53
N GLN A 597 -3.14 11.80 13.71
CA GLN A 597 -2.25 11.92 12.55
C GLN A 597 -2.81 12.88 11.48
N LYS A 598 -4.12 12.81 11.17
CA LYS A 598 -4.79 13.77 10.27
C LYS A 598 -4.68 15.21 10.78
N ARG A 599 -4.83 15.45 12.10
CA ARG A 599 -4.71 16.78 12.72
C ARG A 599 -3.26 17.29 12.69
N LEU A 600 -2.29 16.41 12.97
CA LEU A 600 -0.88 16.73 12.83
C LEU A 600 -0.52 17.14 11.38
N LEU A 601 -0.96 16.37 10.38
CA LEU A 601 -0.73 16.68 8.94
C LEU A 601 -1.38 17.99 8.47
N ARG A 602 -2.42 18.49 9.16
CA ARG A 602 -3.00 19.83 8.96
C ARG A 602 -2.22 20.93 9.69
N GLY A 603 -1.31 20.58 10.60
CA GLY A 603 -0.57 21.50 11.48
C GLY A 603 -1.28 21.82 12.80
N GLU A 604 -2.36 21.12 13.14
CA GLU A 604 -3.22 21.39 14.29
C GLU A 604 -2.73 20.70 15.58
N ALA A 605 -1.44 20.83 15.92
CA ALA A 605 -0.79 20.12 17.03
C ALA A 605 -1.58 20.22 18.36
N ALA A 606 -2.04 21.42 18.73
CA ALA A 606 -2.82 21.63 19.95
C ALA A 606 -4.21 20.97 19.94
N ALA A 607 -4.79 20.68 18.77
CA ALA A 607 -6.03 19.91 18.64
C ALA A 607 -5.78 18.39 18.69
N ALA A 608 -4.60 17.96 18.23
CA ALA A 608 -4.13 16.59 18.37
C ALA A 608 -3.89 16.25 19.88
N SER A 609 -3.10 17.06 20.60
CA SER A 609 -2.88 16.92 22.06
C SER A 609 -4.11 17.21 22.94
N ARG A 610 -5.26 17.57 22.38
CA ARG A 610 -6.55 17.55 23.09
C ARG A 610 -7.26 16.20 22.90
N LEU A 611 -7.21 15.63 21.70
CA LEU A 611 -7.74 14.30 21.42
C LEU A 611 -6.98 13.21 22.18
N GLU A 612 -5.64 13.25 22.17
CA GLU A 612 -4.79 12.30 22.91
C GLU A 612 -5.15 12.29 24.41
N ARG A 613 -5.15 13.45 25.08
CA ARG A 613 -5.54 13.54 26.50
C ARG A 613 -6.99 13.16 26.77
N LYS A 614 -7.95 13.52 25.90
CA LYS A 614 -9.36 13.19 26.09
C LYS A 614 -9.59 11.67 26.07
N TRP A 615 -8.99 10.97 25.10
CA TRP A 615 -9.20 9.53 24.95
C TRP A 615 -8.29 8.68 25.85
N ALA A 616 -7.29 9.28 26.50
CA ALA A 616 -6.29 8.58 27.30
C ALA A 616 -6.87 7.70 28.42
N GLU A 617 -7.80 8.21 29.22
CA GLU A 617 -8.39 7.45 30.34
C GLU A 617 -9.28 6.30 29.86
N TYR A 618 -10.04 6.51 28.78
CA TYR A 618 -10.87 5.46 28.20
C TYR A 618 -10.05 4.33 27.60
N MET A 619 -9.03 4.66 26.79
CA MET A 619 -8.20 3.63 26.14
C MET A 619 -7.42 2.80 27.17
N GLN A 620 -6.80 3.44 28.17
CA GLN A 620 -6.13 2.73 29.27
C GLN A 620 -7.12 1.86 30.07
N ALA A 621 -8.32 2.36 30.37
CA ALA A 621 -9.33 1.58 31.08
C ALA A 621 -9.89 0.41 30.24
N SER A 622 -9.93 0.55 28.91
CA SER A 622 -10.34 -0.49 27.96
C SER A 622 -9.27 -1.60 27.88
N GLU A 623 -7.99 -1.23 27.82
CA GLU A 623 -6.85 -2.14 27.91
C GLU A 623 -6.83 -2.92 29.24
N GLU A 624 -6.96 -2.24 30.39
CA GLU A 624 -7.16 -2.87 31.70
C GLU A 624 -8.32 -3.88 31.68
N ALA A 625 -9.41 -3.58 30.97
CA ALA A 625 -10.63 -4.38 30.92
C ALA A 625 -10.53 -5.65 30.05
N SER A 626 -9.59 -5.66 29.10
CA SER A 626 -9.26 -6.83 28.27
C SER A 626 -8.38 -7.83 29.02
N ALA A 627 -7.44 -7.36 29.85
CA ALA A 627 -6.58 -8.23 30.64
C ALA A 627 -7.39 -9.15 31.59
N ASP A 628 -7.15 -10.46 31.51
CA ASP A 628 -7.83 -11.48 32.30
C ASP A 628 -7.42 -11.49 33.79
N GLY A 629 -8.12 -12.32 34.57
CA GLY A 629 -7.82 -12.59 35.98
C GLY A 629 -8.74 -11.90 37.00
N PRO A 630 -8.41 -12.00 38.30
CA PRO A 630 -9.27 -11.54 39.37
C PRO A 630 -9.53 -10.03 39.29
N GLY A 631 -10.80 -9.64 39.30
CA GLY A 631 -11.24 -8.25 39.19
C GLY A 631 -11.59 -7.78 37.78
N GLN A 632 -11.55 -8.62 36.74
CA GLN A 632 -11.93 -8.24 35.37
C GLN A 632 -13.32 -7.55 35.29
N ARG A 633 -14.34 -8.02 36.05
CA ARG A 633 -15.66 -7.37 36.14
C ARG A 633 -15.60 -5.92 36.68
N ARG A 634 -14.62 -5.59 37.53
CA ARG A 634 -14.36 -4.22 38.03
C ARG A 634 -13.65 -3.38 36.97
N ARG A 635 -12.66 -3.93 36.26
CA ARG A 635 -11.96 -3.25 35.15
C ARG A 635 -12.93 -2.94 34.00
N ARG A 636 -13.72 -3.93 33.54
CA ARG A 636 -14.82 -3.76 32.56
C ARG A 636 -15.90 -2.76 33.01
N ARG A 637 -16.08 -2.50 34.32
CA ARG A 637 -16.95 -1.41 34.81
C ARG A 637 -16.28 -0.04 34.69
N ARG A 638 -14.97 0.08 34.98
CA ARG A 638 -14.20 1.31 34.77
C ARG A 638 -14.21 1.75 33.31
N ALA A 639 -13.93 0.84 32.37
CA ALA A 639 -13.93 1.12 30.93
C ALA A 639 -15.23 1.79 30.45
N ARG A 640 -16.39 1.26 30.88
CA ARG A 640 -17.71 1.84 30.54
C ARG A 640 -17.94 3.22 31.14
N VAL A 641 -17.46 3.47 32.36
CA VAL A 641 -17.56 4.79 33.01
C VAL A 641 -16.68 5.80 32.29
N ALA A 642 -15.43 5.45 31.97
CA ALA A 642 -14.54 6.29 31.18
C ALA A 642 -15.12 6.58 29.78
N HIS A 643 -15.73 5.57 29.13
CA HIS A 643 -16.39 5.76 27.84
C HIS A 643 -17.55 6.76 27.91
N GLY A 644 -18.41 6.63 28.94
CA GLY A 644 -19.51 7.56 29.19
C GLY A 644 -19.03 9.00 29.39
N LEU A 645 -17.92 9.19 30.11
CA LEU A 645 -17.28 10.51 30.26
C LEU A 645 -16.76 11.04 28.92
N THR A 646 -16.05 10.22 28.12
CA THR A 646 -15.55 10.66 26.81
C THR A 646 -16.66 11.07 25.83
N LEU A 647 -17.84 10.44 25.90
CA LEU A 647 -19.00 10.77 25.06
C LEU A 647 -19.73 12.04 25.52
N LEU A 648 -19.89 12.25 26.83
CA LEU A 648 -20.48 13.48 27.37
C LEU A 648 -19.65 14.72 26.96
N ASP A 649 -18.33 14.57 26.92
CA ASP A 649 -17.39 15.58 26.42
C ASP A 649 -17.41 15.75 24.88
N GLU A 650 -18.21 15.01 24.10
CA GLU A 650 -18.39 15.26 22.65
C GLU A 650 -19.56 16.22 22.36
N ASP A 651 -20.57 16.28 23.23
CA ASP A 651 -21.65 17.26 23.15
C ASP A 651 -21.19 18.69 23.54
N GLU A 652 -20.13 18.84 24.35
CA GLU A 652 -19.49 20.13 24.63
C GLU A 652 -18.56 20.62 23.50
N GLY A 653 -19.12 20.73 22.29
CA GLY A 653 -18.50 21.48 21.20
C GLY A 653 -18.32 22.98 21.56
N PRO A 654 -17.41 23.70 20.88
CA PRO A 654 -17.07 25.11 21.18
C PRO A 654 -18.17 26.09 20.72
N GLY A 655 -19.38 25.97 21.27
CA GLY A 655 -20.55 26.71 20.82
C GLY A 655 -21.91 26.30 21.43
N GLY A 656 -21.98 25.81 22.67
CA GLY A 656 -23.29 25.46 23.23
C GLY A 656 -23.36 25.16 24.73
N ARG A 657 -23.65 26.17 25.57
CA ARG A 657 -24.20 25.93 26.93
C ARG A 657 -25.60 25.33 26.83
N ARG A 658 -25.72 24.01 26.78
CA ARG A 658 -27.01 23.31 26.94
C ARG A 658 -27.06 22.68 28.33
N ARG A 659 -28.09 23.05 29.12
CA ARG A 659 -28.23 22.59 30.50
C ARG A 659 -28.42 21.07 30.54
N ALA A 660 -27.55 20.36 31.24
CA ALA A 660 -27.73 18.95 31.53
C ALA A 660 -29.07 18.71 32.26
N ARG A 661 -29.88 17.80 31.75
CA ARG A 661 -31.01 17.22 32.49
C ARG A 661 -30.49 16.03 33.29
N THR A 662 -30.71 16.06 34.60
CA THR A 662 -30.39 14.96 35.51
C THR A 662 -31.18 13.70 35.14
N LEU A 663 -30.48 12.64 34.72
CA LEU A 663 -31.04 11.29 34.68
C LEU A 663 -31.12 10.76 36.10
N GLY A 664 -32.33 10.45 36.56
CA GLY A 664 -32.57 9.92 37.92
C GLY A 664 -32.05 8.50 38.07
N ALA A 665 -31.60 8.16 39.28
CA ALA A 665 -31.21 6.80 39.61
C ALA A 665 -32.44 5.93 39.90
N CYS A 666 -32.66 4.88 39.10
CA CYS A 666 -33.51 3.77 39.51
C CYS A 666 -32.67 2.71 40.22
N VAL A 667 -32.84 2.61 41.54
CA VAL A 667 -32.54 1.40 42.30
C VAL A 667 -33.68 0.41 42.03
N VAL A 668 -33.34 -0.87 41.85
CA VAL A 668 -34.28 -1.99 41.85
C VAL A 668 -33.76 -2.97 42.91
N MET A 669 -34.67 -3.52 43.72
CA MET A 669 -34.38 -4.55 44.72
C MET A 669 -34.29 -5.93 44.06
#